data_AF-A0A7J6SE97-F1
#
_entry.id   AF-A0A7J6SE97-F1
#
_cell.length_a   1.000
_cell.length_b   1.000
_cell.length_c   1.000
_cell.angle_alpha   90.00
_cell.angle_beta   90.00
_cell.angle_gamma   90.00
#
_symmetry.space_group_name_H-M   'P 1'
#
loop_
_entity.id
_entity.type
_entity.pdbx_description
1 polymer ?
#
loop_
_entity_poly.entity_id
_entity_poly.type
_entity_poly.pdbx_seq_one_letter_code
_entity_poly.pdbx_strand_id
1 'polypeptide(L)'
;FSEQLRKEGGELRQEDMGGLSLAAAAGKEIEIVVLSSLSPSNPSPAKLVESDSEADAWAKEVRADLTAQLQAKVGGAGLKDSVRQQVINNGMHVQLYEVPSHQQEALAVIPVVELHQKAVSRCQGFVEEDGSPYYAECLLKELVQWFKTSFFKWMDKPECAACGCKNTASQGATTPTPEEQKGMAGQVEVYRCTVCGSLTRYPRYNHPVALLHTRSGRCGEWANCFCLVARSLGFEVRHVIDATDHVWSEVWIDRQQRWVHVDPCEAVVDAPLMYESGWKKSLSWVWATSKDGCRDVTPRYTRQLDTAPFQNRRKEYAGDVEGMGQALKAVNDTLEKCYFDRLQKTAPNTVTAARKFYNDRYARETSTIGSDEDESSATGVNPFRDSQKALNSGRQTGSVEWRLQRGELGKDAAAGDLVEHGPTHADTEFVDLLPKKGEEMSEVQILADDTAVYGLDVMWCSGDSCRQSSAISSSPHGEPKAHALTIERGEYITEVTGRCGSWIDHLSIRTSNGREISAGGSGGAEFSVLKRDDGRRATGFRVGFGGHMHNIGVYTVTVNDKANGGQPQNAAKDVMKELFTQYIKEGMDQNAAAAKALLETKRRLTQKSGKTVVGDLKPGNVYHPNPDDHRADSGGLDDRLVDHVVKTAEGGSVKDCIIKAEGFSAQYGGGLTLGDEKGEILSFTVATTKIPTGRDQLQILELGSHSGDGTLRFLKGVGKRKVKIVSVEENSHWLQLGKQLVSYAIRDPSTGKTKHTIRYKAMLMPEDMADLVESLQGSGMDRADIVFMDHQPGRFKQDLMKMVELGFAGPGTAVIVDNAGTKAAMMKDYLDLVQAGGAISSPSGPIKFNTVVQKVSSPYPDALAISWIENASSEEL
;
A
#
# COMPACT_ATOMS: atom_id res chain seq x y z
N PHE A 1 21.69 19.32 9.66
CA PHE A 1 22.28 19.81 10.92
C PHE A 1 23.42 18.91 11.42
N SER A 2 23.19 17.63 11.77
CA SER A 2 24.25 16.72 12.25
C SER A 2 25.38 16.47 11.23
N GLU A 3 25.07 16.28 9.94
CA GLU A 3 26.10 16.11 8.90
C GLU A 3 26.89 17.40 8.59
N GLN A 4 26.28 18.57 8.84
CA GLN A 4 26.90 19.87 8.60
C GLN A 4 27.89 20.22 9.72
N LEU A 5 27.50 19.95 10.97
CA LEU A 5 28.40 20.01 12.15
C LEU A 5 29.59 19.06 12.03
N ARG A 6 29.38 17.83 11.51
CA ARG A 6 30.47 16.88 11.25
C ARG A 6 31.39 17.31 10.11
N LYS A 7 30.85 17.98 9.06
CA LYS A 7 31.65 18.51 7.95
C LYS A 7 32.50 19.72 8.34
N GLU A 8 32.03 20.54 9.26
CA GLU A 8 32.70 21.78 9.69
C GLU A 8 33.70 21.57 10.84
N GLY A 9 33.85 20.34 11.33
CA GLY A 9 34.82 20.01 12.40
C GLY A 9 34.50 20.63 13.75
N GLY A 10 33.25 21.07 13.97
CA GLY A 10 32.81 21.70 15.20
C GLY A 10 32.49 20.68 16.29
N GLU A 11 33.29 20.64 17.36
CA GLU A 11 32.86 20.05 18.62
C GLU A 11 31.75 20.92 19.23
N LEU A 12 30.58 20.33 19.53
CA LEU A 12 29.54 20.97 20.34
C LEU A 12 30.07 21.09 21.77
N ARG A 13 30.35 22.31 22.24
CA ARG A 13 30.78 22.53 23.62
C ARG A 13 29.57 22.56 24.54
N GLN A 14 29.74 22.14 25.79
CA GLN A 14 28.67 22.12 26.79
C GLN A 14 28.04 23.52 27.02
N GLU A 15 28.84 24.56 26.80
CA GLU A 15 28.46 25.97 26.84
C GLU A 15 27.51 26.38 25.68
N ASP A 16 27.49 25.65 24.56
CA ASP A 16 26.60 25.88 23.42
C ASP A 16 25.20 25.24 23.61
N MET A 17 25.04 24.34 24.59
CA MET A 17 23.82 23.55 24.84
C MET A 17 23.04 24.02 26.07
N GLY A 18 23.00 25.34 26.31
CA GLY A 18 22.42 25.99 27.48
C GLY A 18 21.26 25.24 28.15
N GLY A 19 21.52 24.66 29.33
CA GLY A 19 20.53 23.99 30.18
C GLY A 19 20.59 22.46 30.23
N LEU A 20 21.34 21.78 29.37
CA LEU A 20 21.50 20.32 29.43
C LEU A 20 22.59 19.91 30.43
N SER A 21 22.20 19.58 31.67
CA SER A 21 23.07 18.92 32.64
C SER A 21 23.33 17.46 32.22
N LEU A 22 24.31 17.25 31.35
CA LEU A 22 24.77 15.93 30.86
C LEU A 22 25.62 15.13 31.86
N ALA A 23 25.55 15.48 33.15
CA ALA A 23 26.39 14.89 34.20
C ALA A 23 26.20 13.37 34.41
N ALA A 24 25.14 12.76 33.86
CA ALA A 24 24.83 11.34 34.06
C ALA A 24 25.23 10.41 32.90
N ALA A 25 25.82 10.92 31.82
CA ALA A 25 25.98 10.16 30.57
C ALA A 25 27.44 9.97 30.11
N ALA A 26 28.40 10.00 31.03
CA ALA A 26 29.78 9.64 30.71
C ALA A 26 29.85 8.19 30.21
N GLY A 27 30.24 8.00 28.94
CA GLY A 27 30.44 6.68 28.32
C GLY A 27 29.22 6.06 27.63
N LYS A 28 28.13 6.81 27.41
CA LYS A 28 26.98 6.37 26.59
C LYS A 28 26.85 7.21 25.33
N GLU A 29 26.48 6.57 24.22
CA GLU A 29 26.11 7.28 22.99
C GLU A 29 24.75 7.98 23.23
N ILE A 30 24.68 9.28 22.96
CA ILE A 30 23.47 10.10 23.16
C ILE A 30 23.07 10.66 21.80
N GLU A 31 21.85 10.34 21.38
CA GLU A 31 21.27 10.87 20.16
C GLU A 31 20.41 12.09 20.49
N ILE A 32 20.78 13.24 19.93
CA ILE A 32 20.08 14.51 20.13
C ILE A 32 19.31 14.84 18.86
N VAL A 33 17.98 14.89 18.96
CA VAL A 33 17.11 15.37 17.89
C VAL A 33 16.71 16.81 18.18
N VAL A 34 17.16 17.74 17.33
CA VAL A 34 16.75 19.15 17.41
C VAL A 34 15.47 19.34 16.62
N LEU A 35 14.37 19.61 17.31
CA LEU A 35 13.10 19.95 16.68
C LEU A 35 13.10 21.42 16.30
N SER A 36 13.23 21.71 15.00
CA SER A 36 13.05 23.04 14.41
C SER A 36 11.73 23.14 13.66
N SER A 37 11.33 24.35 13.25
CA SER A 37 10.23 24.51 12.28
C SER A 37 10.52 23.69 11.03
N LEU A 38 9.52 22.94 10.56
CA LEU A 38 9.56 22.25 9.26
C LEU A 38 9.08 23.15 8.12
N SER A 39 8.77 24.41 8.40
CA SER A 39 8.60 25.48 7.41
C SER A 39 9.70 26.54 7.60
N PRO A 40 10.93 26.29 7.11
CA PRO A 40 12.03 27.24 7.22
C PRO A 40 11.81 28.53 6.43
N SER A 41 10.93 28.53 5.42
CA SER A 41 10.57 29.76 4.69
C SER A 41 9.63 30.68 5.47
N ASN A 42 8.98 30.19 6.54
CA ASN A 42 8.20 31.03 7.43
C ASN A 42 9.15 31.85 8.32
N PRO A 43 9.17 33.19 8.21
CA PRO A 43 10.06 34.04 9.01
C PRO A 43 9.59 34.19 10.46
N SER A 44 8.42 33.64 10.81
CA SER A 44 7.91 33.64 12.18
C SER A 44 8.67 32.61 13.04
N PRO A 45 8.85 32.86 14.34
CA PRO A 45 9.46 31.89 15.23
C PRO A 45 8.60 30.60 15.32
N ALA A 46 9.25 29.45 15.51
CA ALA A 46 8.58 28.15 15.62
C ALA A 46 7.60 28.09 16.81
N LYS A 47 7.90 28.84 17.88
CA LYS A 47 7.05 29.06 19.06
C LYS A 47 6.75 30.55 19.19
N LEU A 48 5.47 30.89 19.35
CA LEU A 48 5.00 32.27 19.56
C LEU A 48 4.73 32.58 21.04
N VAL A 49 4.72 31.53 21.86
CA VAL A 49 4.47 31.54 23.29
C VAL A 49 5.55 30.68 23.95
N GLU A 50 6.14 31.19 25.02
CA GLU A 50 7.23 30.51 25.74
C GLU A 50 6.72 29.78 26.99
N SER A 51 5.49 30.09 27.45
CA SER A 51 4.88 29.46 28.62
C SER A 51 3.39 29.23 28.45
N ASP A 52 2.84 28.31 29.25
CA ASP A 52 1.40 28.04 29.29
C ASP A 52 0.59 29.26 29.72
N SER A 53 1.09 30.04 30.69
CA SER A 53 0.40 31.27 31.12
C SER A 53 0.25 32.26 29.97
N GLU A 54 1.23 32.34 29.09
CA GLU A 54 1.18 33.19 27.91
C GLU A 54 0.24 32.65 26.84
N ALA A 55 0.22 31.32 26.64
CA ALA A 55 -0.68 30.65 25.72
C ALA A 55 -2.14 30.75 26.19
N ASP A 56 -2.39 30.61 27.49
CA ASP A 56 -3.71 30.78 28.10
C ASP A 56 -4.22 32.21 27.99
N ALA A 57 -3.36 33.21 28.21
CA ALA A 57 -3.71 34.61 28.03
C ALA A 57 -4.09 34.90 26.56
N TRP A 58 -3.31 34.38 25.61
CA TRP A 58 -3.59 34.50 24.18
C TRP A 58 -4.89 33.79 23.80
N ALA A 59 -5.09 32.55 24.23
CA ALA A 59 -6.31 31.80 23.96
C ALA A 59 -7.55 32.48 24.57
N LYS A 60 -7.42 33.16 25.72
CA LYS A 60 -8.51 33.97 26.30
C LYS A 60 -8.83 35.20 25.45
N GLU A 61 -7.82 35.88 24.90
CA GLU A 61 -8.01 37.02 23.98
C GLU A 61 -8.73 36.59 22.70
N VAL A 62 -8.23 35.52 22.05
CA VAL A 62 -8.87 34.95 20.85
C VAL A 62 -10.30 34.53 21.14
N ARG A 63 -10.55 33.84 22.26
CA ARG A 63 -11.91 33.45 22.66
C ARG A 63 -12.81 34.66 22.90
N ALA A 64 -12.33 35.71 23.55
CA ALA A 64 -13.11 36.91 23.81
C ALA A 64 -13.56 37.59 22.51
N ASP A 65 -12.63 37.81 21.57
CA ASP A 65 -12.93 38.44 20.28
C ASP A 65 -13.89 37.59 19.45
N LEU A 66 -13.65 36.27 19.37
CA LEU A 66 -14.51 35.33 18.66
C LEU A 66 -15.90 35.18 19.31
N THR A 67 -16.00 35.18 20.65
CA THR A 67 -17.28 35.20 21.36
C THR A 67 -18.05 36.50 21.10
N ALA A 68 -17.36 37.64 21.05
CA ALA A 68 -17.98 38.91 20.71
C ALA A 68 -18.57 38.88 19.28
N GLN A 69 -17.87 38.27 18.32
CA GLN A 69 -18.43 38.06 16.98
C GLN A 69 -19.69 37.21 16.97
N LEU A 70 -19.70 36.10 17.72
CA LEU A 70 -20.88 35.23 17.86
C LEU A 70 -22.08 36.01 18.43
N GLN A 71 -21.86 36.79 19.49
CA GLN A 71 -22.90 37.58 20.15
C GLN A 71 -23.45 38.70 19.26
N ALA A 72 -22.55 39.41 18.57
CA ALA A 72 -22.92 40.50 17.67
C ALA A 72 -23.44 40.01 16.30
N LYS A 73 -23.43 38.69 16.06
CA LYS A 73 -23.76 38.07 14.76
C LYS A 73 -22.96 38.69 13.60
N VAL A 74 -21.72 39.09 13.86
CA VAL A 74 -20.81 39.69 12.87
C VAL A 74 -20.27 38.59 11.95
N GLY A 75 -20.21 38.87 10.63
CA GLY A 75 -19.69 37.94 9.63
C GLY A 75 -20.68 36.84 9.25
N GLY A 76 -21.69 37.14 8.43
CA GLY A 76 -22.59 36.12 7.89
C GLY A 76 -24.07 36.41 8.10
N ALA A 77 -24.58 37.47 7.48
CA ALA A 77 -26.02 37.69 7.42
C ALA A 77 -26.68 36.48 6.73
N GLY A 78 -27.80 35.95 7.25
CA GLY A 78 -28.50 34.80 6.63
C GLY A 78 -27.85 33.42 6.85
N LEU A 79 -26.61 33.34 7.36
CA LEU A 79 -25.98 32.08 7.75
C LEU A 79 -26.69 31.45 8.96
N LYS A 80 -26.97 30.14 8.90
CA LYS A 80 -27.54 29.38 10.02
C LYS A 80 -26.68 29.52 11.28
N ASP A 81 -27.32 29.79 12.41
CA ASP A 81 -26.62 30.00 13.69
C ASP A 81 -25.74 28.79 14.08
N SER A 82 -26.22 27.55 13.85
CA SER A 82 -25.41 26.35 14.13
C SER A 82 -24.11 26.27 13.33
N VAL A 83 -24.15 26.65 12.03
CA VAL A 83 -22.98 26.67 11.15
C VAL A 83 -22.01 27.76 11.59
N ARG A 84 -22.52 28.95 11.90
CA ARG A 84 -21.73 30.06 12.44
C ARG A 84 -21.00 29.66 13.72
N GLN A 85 -21.71 29.04 14.67
CA GLN A 85 -21.13 28.53 15.92
C GLN A 85 -20.02 27.51 15.63
N GLN A 86 -20.21 26.62 14.66
CA GLN A 86 -19.21 25.60 14.32
C GLN A 86 -17.91 26.21 13.79
N VAL A 87 -17.99 27.19 12.87
CA VAL A 87 -16.82 27.88 12.32
C VAL A 87 -16.05 28.59 13.42
N ILE A 88 -16.75 29.32 14.30
CA ILE A 88 -16.13 30.09 15.38
C ILE A 88 -15.54 29.17 16.46
N ASN A 89 -16.25 28.12 16.88
CA ASN A 89 -15.75 27.15 17.86
C ASN A 89 -14.49 26.45 17.33
N ASN A 90 -14.41 26.18 16.03
CA ASN A 90 -13.22 25.60 15.44
C ASN A 90 -12.01 26.56 15.50
N GLY A 91 -12.22 27.86 15.27
CA GLY A 91 -11.19 28.89 15.47
C GLY A 91 -10.66 28.97 16.92
N MET A 92 -11.54 28.77 17.91
CA MET A 92 -11.13 28.68 19.32
C MET A 92 -10.39 27.38 19.63
N HIS A 93 -10.80 26.27 19.02
CA HIS A 93 -10.29 24.92 19.30
C HIS A 93 -8.82 24.76 18.90
N VAL A 94 -8.45 25.24 17.70
CA VAL A 94 -7.09 25.08 17.16
C VAL A 94 -6.01 25.79 17.99
N GLN A 95 -6.39 26.74 18.84
CA GLN A 95 -5.47 27.41 19.76
C GLN A 95 -4.88 26.44 20.81
N LEU A 96 -5.58 25.32 21.10
CA LEU A 96 -5.10 24.30 22.03
C LEU A 96 -3.83 23.60 21.51
N TYR A 97 -3.58 23.61 20.20
CA TYR A 97 -2.38 23.02 19.61
C TYR A 97 -1.13 23.90 19.80
N GLU A 98 -1.30 25.18 20.12
CA GLU A 98 -0.19 26.13 20.30
C GLU A 98 0.28 26.24 21.76
N VAL A 99 -0.37 25.54 22.71
CA VAL A 99 0.02 25.53 24.12
C VAL A 99 1.32 24.72 24.32
N PRO A 100 2.37 25.29 24.93
CA PRO A 100 3.66 24.61 25.09
C PRO A 100 3.60 23.28 25.84
N SER A 101 2.92 23.21 26.98
CA SER A 101 2.79 21.94 27.73
C SER A 101 2.05 20.87 26.94
N HIS A 102 1.02 21.22 26.18
CA HIS A 102 0.30 20.25 25.34
C HIS A 102 1.23 19.64 24.28
N GLN A 103 2.07 20.46 23.63
CA GLN A 103 3.06 19.97 22.68
C GLN A 103 4.13 19.13 23.40
N GLN A 104 4.54 19.51 24.62
CA GLN A 104 5.50 18.73 25.40
C GLN A 104 4.95 17.36 25.79
N GLU A 105 3.68 17.28 26.20
CA GLU A 105 3.00 16.01 26.50
C GLU A 105 2.87 15.12 25.24
N ALA A 106 2.61 15.73 24.08
CA ALA A 106 2.64 15.00 22.82
C ALA A 106 4.04 14.45 22.52
N LEU A 107 5.09 15.26 22.63
CA LEU A 107 6.48 14.82 22.41
C LEU A 107 6.91 13.72 23.38
N ALA A 108 6.37 13.69 24.61
CA ALA A 108 6.66 12.65 25.59
C ALA A 108 6.13 11.26 25.19
N VAL A 109 5.13 11.19 24.30
CA VAL A 109 4.54 9.91 23.85
C VAL A 109 4.90 9.54 22.41
N ILE A 110 5.45 10.48 21.63
CA ILE A 110 5.91 10.24 20.26
C ILE A 110 7.31 9.58 20.31
N PRO A 111 7.56 8.50 19.55
CA PRO A 111 8.90 7.94 19.39
C PRO A 111 9.73 8.81 18.41
N VAL A 112 10.03 10.04 18.84
CA VAL A 112 10.61 11.10 17.99
C VAL A 112 11.87 10.62 17.28
N VAL A 113 12.80 9.99 18.01
CA VAL A 113 14.08 9.51 17.45
C VAL A 113 13.85 8.46 16.36
N GLU A 114 13.00 7.46 16.63
CA GLU A 114 12.71 6.38 15.68
C GLU A 114 12.04 6.92 14.41
N LEU A 115 11.07 7.83 14.55
CA LEU A 115 10.41 8.43 13.39
C LEU A 115 11.38 9.26 12.55
N HIS A 116 12.27 10.02 13.18
CA HIS A 116 13.29 10.79 12.48
C HIS A 116 14.29 9.87 11.75
N GLN A 117 14.73 8.78 12.37
CA GLN A 117 15.61 7.79 11.74
C GLN A 117 14.95 7.15 10.53
N LYS A 118 13.70 6.67 10.67
CA LYS A 118 12.93 6.10 9.55
C LYS A 118 12.72 7.13 8.44
N ALA A 119 12.45 8.39 8.79
CA ALA A 119 12.31 9.47 7.82
C ALA A 119 13.62 9.70 7.04
N VAL A 120 14.77 9.75 7.73
CA VAL A 120 16.09 9.89 7.10
C VAL A 120 16.39 8.69 6.19
N SER A 121 16.19 7.47 6.66
CA SER A 121 16.38 6.26 5.83
C SER A 121 15.47 6.26 4.60
N ARG A 122 14.22 6.71 4.75
CA ARG A 122 13.29 6.89 3.63
C ARG A 122 13.78 7.96 2.66
N CYS A 123 14.35 9.07 3.14
CA CYS A 123 14.95 10.12 2.29
C CYS A 123 16.21 9.67 1.55
N GLN A 124 17.01 8.76 2.12
CA GLN A 124 18.24 8.26 1.49
C GLN A 124 17.98 7.47 0.19
N GLY A 125 16.72 7.08 -0.08
CA GLY A 125 16.26 6.53 -1.36
C GLY A 125 15.78 7.58 -2.38
N PHE A 126 15.67 8.87 -2.00
CA PHE A 126 15.14 9.95 -2.85
C PHE A 126 16.08 11.17 -2.85
N VAL A 127 17.04 11.19 -3.76
CA VAL A 127 17.85 12.39 -4.09
C VAL A 127 17.55 12.77 -5.54
N GLU A 128 17.07 13.98 -5.81
CA GLU A 128 17.08 14.58 -7.15
C GLU A 128 18.20 15.62 -7.31
N GLU A 129 18.44 16.03 -8.55
CA GLU A 129 19.63 16.72 -9.07
C GLU A 129 20.02 18.05 -8.39
N ASP A 130 19.15 18.64 -7.54
CA ASP A 130 19.38 19.93 -6.86
C ASP A 130 19.80 19.83 -5.38
N GLY A 131 19.74 18.64 -4.79
CA GLY A 131 20.17 18.38 -3.40
C GLY A 131 19.23 18.85 -2.28
N SER A 132 17.97 19.20 -2.56
CA SER A 132 17.00 19.60 -1.52
C SER A 132 16.35 18.41 -0.77
N PRO A 133 16.22 18.44 0.58
CA PRO A 133 15.81 17.26 1.34
C PRO A 133 14.28 17.02 1.36
N TYR A 134 13.85 15.80 1.02
CA TYR A 134 12.47 15.26 1.14
C TYR A 134 12.01 14.98 2.60
N TYR A 135 12.70 15.59 3.57
CA TYR A 135 12.63 15.19 4.97
C TYR A 135 11.24 15.35 5.58
N ALA A 136 10.60 16.50 5.35
CA ALA A 136 9.28 16.80 5.91
C ALA A 136 8.21 15.81 5.40
N GLU A 137 8.24 15.48 4.11
CA GLU A 137 7.33 14.49 3.53
C GLU A 137 7.57 13.07 4.03
N CYS A 138 8.84 12.66 4.14
CA CYS A 138 9.18 11.35 4.68
C CYS A 138 8.77 11.23 6.15
N LEU A 139 9.04 12.25 6.96
CA LEU A 139 8.62 12.31 8.36
C LEU A 139 7.10 12.29 8.47
N LEU A 140 6.37 13.02 7.62
CA LEU A 140 4.91 13.03 7.64
C LEU A 140 4.34 11.64 7.33
N LYS A 141 4.91 10.92 6.35
CA LYS A 141 4.50 9.54 6.02
C LYS A 141 4.75 8.58 7.18
N GLU A 142 5.92 8.64 7.81
CA GLU A 142 6.23 7.81 9.00
C GLU A 142 5.32 8.14 10.19
N LEU A 143 5.06 9.42 10.41
CA LEU A 143 4.20 9.91 11.50
C LEU A 143 2.77 9.39 11.35
N VAL A 144 2.19 9.51 10.17
CA VAL A 144 0.82 9.06 9.87
C VAL A 144 0.70 7.54 10.02
N GLN A 145 1.70 6.79 9.55
CA GLN A 145 1.73 5.34 9.67
C GLN A 145 1.83 4.89 11.14
N TRP A 146 2.74 5.49 11.91
CA TRP A 146 2.86 5.23 13.34
C TRP A 146 1.57 5.57 14.10
N PHE A 147 0.97 6.72 13.77
CA PHE A 147 -0.26 7.16 14.44
C PHE A 147 -1.39 6.13 14.28
N LYS A 148 -1.59 5.61 13.06
CA LYS A 148 -2.63 4.60 12.78
C LYS A 148 -2.33 3.20 13.31
N THR A 149 -1.10 2.74 13.13
CA THR A 149 -0.77 1.32 13.40
C THR A 149 -0.33 1.05 14.83
N SER A 150 0.24 2.05 15.50
CA SER A 150 0.94 1.86 16.77
C SER A 150 0.36 2.71 17.90
N PHE A 151 -0.09 3.93 17.62
CA PHE A 151 -0.47 4.88 18.66
C PHE A 151 -1.97 4.92 18.97
N PHE A 152 -2.81 5.12 17.95
CA PHE A 152 -4.23 5.43 18.12
C PHE A 152 -5.13 4.32 17.57
N LYS A 153 -6.26 4.05 18.24
CA LYS A 153 -7.17 2.94 17.90
C LYS A 153 -8.57 3.42 17.53
N TRP A 154 -9.16 2.77 16.53
CA TRP A 154 -10.55 3.03 16.16
C TRP A 154 -11.48 2.48 17.23
N MET A 155 -12.47 3.27 17.65
CA MET A 155 -13.44 2.88 18.67
C MET A 155 -14.87 2.99 18.14
N ASP A 156 -15.47 1.84 17.84
CA ASP A 156 -16.90 1.76 17.50
C ASP A 156 -17.75 1.63 18.77
N LYS A 157 -17.44 0.62 19.60
CA LYS A 157 -18.02 0.37 20.92
C LYS A 157 -16.92 -0.05 21.91
N PRO A 158 -16.95 0.43 23.17
CA PRO A 158 -15.94 0.11 24.17
C PRO A 158 -16.11 -1.31 24.71
N GLU A 159 -15.01 -1.93 25.14
CA GLU A 159 -15.07 -3.19 25.89
C GLU A 159 -15.64 -2.97 27.30
N CYS A 160 -16.15 -4.03 27.92
CA CYS A 160 -16.65 -3.93 29.29
C CYS A 160 -15.50 -3.62 30.26
N ALA A 161 -15.58 -2.52 30.99
CA ALA A 161 -14.55 -2.12 31.96
C ALA A 161 -14.43 -3.09 33.15
N ALA A 162 -15.47 -3.88 33.44
CA ALA A 162 -15.49 -4.80 34.56
C ALA A 162 -14.97 -6.21 34.22
N CYS A 163 -15.23 -6.72 33.01
CA CYS A 163 -14.90 -8.10 32.63
C CYS A 163 -14.15 -8.25 31.30
N GLY A 164 -13.86 -7.16 30.59
CA GLY A 164 -13.17 -7.19 29.29
C GLY A 164 -14.01 -7.72 28.12
N CYS A 165 -15.30 -8.06 28.33
CA CYS A 165 -16.16 -8.54 27.27
C CYS A 165 -16.35 -7.47 26.18
N LYS A 166 -16.08 -7.85 24.92
CA LYS A 166 -16.24 -6.95 23.75
C LYS A 166 -17.69 -6.78 23.29
N ASN A 167 -18.60 -7.60 23.81
CA ASN A 167 -20.01 -7.54 23.44
C ASN A 167 -20.80 -6.64 24.39
N THR A 168 -20.74 -5.33 24.11
CA THR A 168 -21.52 -4.31 24.82
C THR A 168 -22.58 -3.70 23.90
N ALA A 169 -23.76 -3.43 24.45
CA ALA A 169 -24.86 -2.77 23.74
C ALA A 169 -24.97 -1.30 24.18
N SER A 170 -25.16 -0.39 23.22
CA SER A 170 -25.37 1.04 23.53
C SER A 170 -26.65 1.22 24.36
N GLN A 171 -26.60 2.12 25.33
CA GLN A 171 -27.72 2.57 26.16
C GLN A 171 -28.04 4.05 25.92
N GLY A 172 -27.47 4.64 24.86
CA GLY A 172 -27.53 6.07 24.58
C GLY A 172 -26.41 6.84 25.27
N ALA A 173 -26.68 8.10 25.55
CA ALA A 173 -25.69 9.03 26.09
C ALA A 173 -26.14 9.67 27.40
N THR A 174 -25.16 10.09 28.20
CA THR A 174 -25.34 10.75 29.50
C THR A 174 -24.45 11.99 29.59
N THR A 175 -24.70 12.81 30.62
CA THR A 175 -23.85 13.95 30.96
C THR A 175 -22.47 13.50 31.43
N PRO A 176 -21.41 14.26 31.08
CA PRO A 176 -20.07 14.01 31.59
C PRO A 176 -19.95 14.39 33.07
N THR A 177 -19.17 13.60 33.81
CA THR A 177 -18.73 13.86 35.18
C THR A 177 -17.77 15.06 35.24
N PRO A 178 -17.56 15.69 36.40
CA PRO A 178 -16.60 16.80 36.53
C PRO A 178 -15.20 16.46 36.02
N GLU A 179 -14.73 15.23 36.22
CA GLU A 179 -13.45 14.74 35.71
C GLU A 179 -13.46 14.63 34.18
N GLU A 180 -14.52 14.08 33.58
CA GLU A 180 -14.65 13.96 32.13
C GLU A 180 -14.78 15.35 31.46
N GLN A 181 -15.40 16.33 32.14
CA GLN A 181 -15.50 17.71 31.66
C GLN A 181 -14.13 18.41 31.57
N LYS A 182 -13.15 18.04 32.41
CA LYS A 182 -11.77 18.56 32.30
C LYS A 182 -11.13 18.16 30.96
N GLY A 183 -11.47 16.99 30.42
CA GLY A 183 -11.10 16.57 29.07
C GLY A 183 -11.95 17.17 27.95
N MET A 184 -12.76 18.18 28.24
CA MET A 184 -13.72 18.81 27.32
C MET A 184 -14.69 17.81 26.68
N ALA A 185 -15.09 16.77 27.41
CA ALA A 185 -16.12 15.86 26.93
C ALA A 185 -17.46 16.60 26.85
N GLY A 186 -18.05 16.68 25.66
CA GLY A 186 -19.39 17.25 25.47
C GLY A 186 -20.51 16.24 25.76
N GLN A 187 -20.22 14.95 25.59
CA GLN A 187 -21.15 13.85 25.75
C GLN A 187 -20.39 12.58 26.17
N VAL A 188 -21.07 11.70 26.91
CA VAL A 188 -20.55 10.38 27.28
C VAL A 188 -21.50 9.31 26.78
N GLU A 189 -21.00 8.40 25.94
CA GLU A 189 -21.75 7.24 25.48
C GLU A 189 -21.74 6.18 26.59
N VAL A 190 -22.88 5.51 26.82
CA VAL A 190 -23.01 4.47 27.85
C VAL A 190 -23.31 3.15 27.19
N TYR A 191 -22.57 2.12 27.60
CA TYR A 191 -22.68 0.78 27.07
C TYR A 191 -22.93 -0.23 28.17
N ARG A 192 -23.88 -1.15 27.97
CA ARG A 192 -24.17 -2.25 28.89
C ARG A 192 -23.53 -3.53 28.39
N CYS A 193 -22.77 -4.20 29.24
CA CYS A 193 -22.23 -5.52 28.94
C CYS A 193 -23.36 -6.55 28.86
N THR A 194 -23.36 -7.34 27.78
CA THR A 194 -24.34 -8.42 27.59
C THR A 194 -24.08 -9.65 28.48
N VAL A 195 -22.86 -9.77 29.03
CA VAL A 195 -22.44 -10.91 29.86
C VAL A 195 -22.63 -10.62 31.34
N CYS A 196 -22.00 -9.57 31.88
CA CYS A 196 -22.06 -9.27 33.32
C CYS A 196 -23.08 -8.18 33.68
N GLY A 197 -23.73 -7.54 32.71
CA GLY A 197 -24.70 -6.47 32.94
C GLY A 197 -24.12 -5.13 33.38
N SER A 198 -22.81 -5.03 33.66
CA SER A 198 -22.13 -3.80 34.07
C SER A 198 -22.16 -2.73 32.99
N LEU A 199 -22.12 -1.46 33.42
CA LEU A 199 -22.10 -0.30 32.54
C LEU A 199 -20.66 0.20 32.32
N THR A 200 -20.30 0.42 31.06
CA THR A 200 -19.08 1.13 30.63
C THR A 200 -19.45 2.53 30.14
N ARG A 201 -18.67 3.53 30.55
CA ARG A 201 -18.76 4.90 30.05
C ARG A 201 -17.67 5.14 29.00
N TYR A 202 -18.01 5.82 27.91
CA TYR A 202 -17.07 6.23 26.89
C TYR A 202 -17.21 7.74 26.60
N PRO A 203 -16.39 8.58 27.27
CA PRO A 203 -16.42 10.02 27.08
C PRO A 203 -15.85 10.41 25.71
N ARG A 204 -16.58 11.27 24.97
CA ARG A 204 -16.13 11.85 23.70
C ARG A 204 -15.29 13.10 23.97
N TYR A 205 -14.02 12.90 24.32
CA TYR A 205 -13.10 13.96 24.70
C TYR A 205 -12.75 14.88 23.52
N ASN A 206 -12.73 16.19 23.76
CA ASN A 206 -12.23 17.17 22.79
C ASN A 206 -10.89 17.78 23.20
N HIS A 207 -10.43 17.62 24.44
CA HIS A 207 -9.12 18.12 24.83
C HIS A 207 -8.02 17.24 24.21
N PRO A 208 -7.13 17.76 23.35
CA PRO A 208 -6.19 16.92 22.60
C PRO A 208 -5.20 16.18 23.51
N VAL A 209 -4.82 16.76 24.65
CA VAL A 209 -3.99 16.06 25.65
C VAL A 209 -4.70 14.84 26.25
N ALA A 210 -6.01 14.92 26.51
CA ALA A 210 -6.75 13.77 27.01
C ALA A 210 -6.71 12.60 26.01
N LEU A 211 -6.69 12.92 24.71
CA LEU A 211 -6.61 11.94 23.63
C LEU A 211 -5.23 11.25 23.53
N LEU A 212 -4.14 11.92 23.94
CA LEU A 212 -2.81 11.29 24.05
C LEU A 212 -2.81 10.11 25.04
N HIS A 213 -3.70 10.16 26.03
CA HIS A 213 -3.87 9.12 27.04
C HIS A 213 -4.91 8.07 26.66
N THR A 214 -6.08 8.48 26.17
CA THR A 214 -7.12 7.50 25.79
C THR A 214 -6.77 6.72 24.53
N ARG A 215 -5.96 7.30 23.64
CA ARG A 215 -5.42 6.68 22.42
C ARG A 215 -6.48 5.97 21.57
N SER A 216 -7.71 6.46 21.61
CA SER A 216 -8.83 5.84 20.94
C SER A 216 -9.96 6.82 20.66
N GLY A 217 -10.73 6.53 19.61
CA GLY A 217 -11.88 7.34 19.19
C GLY A 217 -12.29 7.11 17.76
N ARG A 218 -13.09 8.05 17.23
CA ARG A 218 -13.55 8.10 15.84
C ARG A 218 -12.85 9.25 15.12
N CYS A 219 -13.20 9.55 13.87
CA CYS A 219 -12.52 10.55 13.05
C CYS A 219 -12.27 11.90 13.78
N GLY A 220 -13.22 12.36 14.59
CA GLY A 220 -13.09 13.52 15.48
C GLY A 220 -11.85 13.49 16.38
N GLU A 221 -11.75 12.48 17.24
CA GLU A 221 -10.62 12.31 18.15
C GLU A 221 -9.31 12.05 17.40
N TRP A 222 -9.37 11.29 16.30
CA TRP A 222 -8.20 10.99 15.48
C TRP A 222 -7.58 12.26 14.88
N ALA A 223 -8.37 13.09 14.20
CA ALA A 223 -7.89 14.32 13.58
C ALA A 223 -7.41 15.35 14.62
N ASN A 224 -8.13 15.47 15.74
CA ASN A 224 -7.80 16.38 16.83
C ASN A 224 -6.45 16.03 17.50
N CYS A 225 -6.28 14.76 17.88
CA CYS A 225 -5.04 14.29 18.48
C CYS A 225 -3.87 14.36 17.48
N PHE A 226 -4.11 14.00 16.22
CA PHE A 226 -3.08 14.08 15.18
C PHE A 226 -2.61 15.52 14.93
N CYS A 227 -3.52 16.50 14.91
CA CYS A 227 -3.15 17.91 14.78
C CYS A 227 -2.16 18.34 15.86
N LEU A 228 -2.40 17.99 17.14
CA LEU A 228 -1.47 18.30 18.23
C LEU A 228 -0.11 17.59 18.03
N VAL A 229 -0.14 16.30 17.69
CA VAL A 229 1.05 15.48 17.46
C VAL A 229 1.91 16.05 16.32
N ALA A 230 1.32 16.32 15.15
CA ALA A 230 2.04 16.89 14.02
C ALA A 230 2.55 18.30 14.34
N ARG A 231 1.74 19.12 15.01
CA ARG A 231 2.15 20.46 15.42
C ARG A 231 3.35 20.44 16.37
N SER A 232 3.40 19.48 17.29
CA SER A 232 4.51 19.30 18.25
C SER A 232 5.85 18.93 17.59
N LEU A 233 5.81 18.28 16.43
CA LEU A 233 7.00 17.94 15.62
C LEU A 233 7.46 19.09 14.70
N GLY A 234 6.80 20.25 14.76
CA GLY A 234 7.20 21.43 13.99
C GLY A 234 6.51 21.59 12.63
N PHE A 235 5.52 20.75 12.31
CA PHE A 235 4.65 20.98 11.15
C PHE A 235 3.69 22.13 11.40
N GLU A 236 3.38 22.89 10.34
CA GLU A 236 2.20 23.74 10.35
C GLU A 236 0.97 22.91 9.98
N VAL A 237 -0.08 23.00 10.79
CA VAL A 237 -1.26 22.14 10.67
C VAL A 237 -2.53 22.97 10.56
N ARG A 238 -3.47 22.51 9.75
CA ARG A 238 -4.88 22.90 9.80
C ARG A 238 -5.74 21.71 10.22
N HIS A 239 -6.72 21.96 11.07
CA HIS A 239 -7.82 21.04 11.31
C HIS A 239 -8.89 21.27 10.25
N VAL A 240 -9.27 20.22 9.51
CA VAL A 240 -10.21 20.32 8.41
C VAL A 240 -11.55 19.71 8.80
N ILE A 241 -12.63 20.46 8.55
CA ILE A 241 -14.00 20.00 8.76
C ILE A 241 -14.70 19.85 7.42
N ASP A 242 -15.29 18.68 7.20
CA ASP A 242 -16.29 18.43 6.18
C ASP A 242 -17.68 18.42 6.83
N ALA A 243 -18.57 19.26 6.29
CA ALA A 243 -19.96 19.39 6.69
C ALA A 243 -20.76 18.07 6.68
N THR A 244 -20.26 17.04 5.98
CA THR A 244 -20.88 15.71 5.85
C THR A 244 -20.32 14.70 6.86
N ASP A 245 -20.05 15.16 8.07
CA ASP A 245 -19.66 14.36 9.25
C ASP A 245 -18.33 13.61 9.08
N HIS A 246 -17.28 14.33 8.66
CA HIS A 246 -15.90 13.83 8.69
C HIS A 246 -14.93 14.98 8.96
N VAL A 247 -13.78 14.64 9.53
CA VAL A 247 -12.72 15.61 9.82
C VAL A 247 -11.35 14.97 9.59
N TRP A 248 -10.38 15.80 9.21
CA TRP A 248 -9.01 15.37 8.94
C TRP A 248 -8.04 16.55 9.14
N SER A 249 -6.84 16.49 8.58
CA SER A 249 -5.81 17.52 8.74
C SER A 249 -5.20 17.94 7.40
N GLU A 250 -4.71 19.17 7.32
CA GLU A 250 -3.80 19.61 6.26
C GLU A 250 -2.46 20.01 6.88
N VAL A 251 -1.36 19.68 6.20
CA VAL A 251 0.00 20.01 6.66
C VAL A 251 0.70 20.82 5.58
N TRP A 252 1.38 21.90 5.97
CA TRP A 252 2.20 22.67 5.02
C TRP A 252 3.51 21.96 4.75
N ILE A 253 3.82 21.78 3.46
CA ILE A 253 5.12 21.27 3.04
C ILE A 253 5.87 22.38 2.31
N ASP A 254 6.89 22.91 2.97
CA ASP A 254 7.66 24.06 2.51
C ASP A 254 8.26 23.85 1.11
N ARG A 255 8.84 22.68 0.87
CA ARG A 255 9.43 22.34 -0.43
C ARG A 255 8.40 22.35 -1.57
N GLN A 256 7.17 21.94 -1.28
CA GLN A 256 6.08 21.91 -2.27
C GLN A 256 5.31 23.23 -2.31
N GLN A 257 5.56 24.14 -1.37
CA GLN A 257 4.93 25.46 -1.29
C GLN A 257 3.39 25.39 -1.29
N ARG A 258 2.81 24.32 -0.73
CA ARG A 258 1.36 24.07 -0.64
C ARG A 258 0.94 23.31 0.62
N TRP A 259 -0.36 23.34 0.89
CA TRP A 259 -1.02 22.50 1.88
C TRP A 259 -1.28 21.11 1.33
N VAL A 260 -0.82 20.10 2.06
CA VAL A 260 -0.97 18.68 1.73
C VAL A 260 -2.06 18.07 2.60
N HIS A 261 -3.00 17.38 1.96
CA HIS A 261 -4.05 16.62 2.64
C HIS A 261 -3.48 15.49 3.50
N VAL A 262 -4.00 15.30 4.72
CA VAL A 262 -3.66 14.19 5.60
C VAL A 262 -4.91 13.65 6.30
N ASP A 263 -5.26 12.39 6.04
CA ASP A 263 -6.25 11.66 6.83
C ASP A 263 -5.53 10.64 7.74
N PRO A 264 -5.41 10.92 9.05
CA PRO A 264 -4.72 10.02 9.98
C PRO A 264 -5.48 8.73 10.26
N CYS A 265 -6.81 8.69 10.16
CA CYS A 265 -7.59 7.47 10.41
C CYS A 265 -7.49 6.48 9.24
N GLU A 266 -7.24 7.00 8.05
CA GLU A 266 -7.01 6.19 6.85
C GLU A 266 -5.53 5.93 6.57
N ALA A 267 -4.63 6.64 7.26
CA ALA A 267 -3.20 6.72 7.00
C ALA A 267 -2.88 7.15 5.55
N VAL A 268 -3.62 8.14 5.08
CA VAL A 268 -3.52 8.65 3.71
C VAL A 268 -2.93 10.05 3.72
N VAL A 269 -1.91 10.25 2.88
CA VAL A 269 -1.30 11.56 2.63
C VAL A 269 -1.51 11.89 1.16
N ASP A 270 -1.89 13.13 0.90
CA ASP A 270 -1.97 13.72 -0.45
C ASP A 270 -2.94 13.02 -1.43
N ALA A 271 -4.14 12.69 -0.95
CA ALA A 271 -5.21 12.13 -1.79
C ALA A 271 -6.57 12.80 -1.51
N PRO A 272 -6.70 14.12 -1.73
CA PRO A 272 -7.89 14.87 -1.34
C PRO A 272 -9.18 14.38 -2.02
N LEU A 273 -9.11 13.82 -3.23
CA LEU A 273 -10.28 13.31 -3.93
C LEU A 273 -10.77 11.93 -3.41
N MET A 274 -10.12 11.34 -2.39
CA MET A 274 -10.57 10.06 -1.82
C MET A 274 -12.00 10.10 -1.30
N TYR A 275 -12.47 11.25 -0.81
CA TYR A 275 -13.82 11.38 -0.24
C TYR A 275 -14.91 11.41 -1.32
N GLU A 276 -14.77 12.29 -2.31
CA GLU A 276 -15.75 12.39 -3.41
C GLU A 276 -15.64 11.22 -4.38
N SER A 277 -14.42 10.89 -4.82
CA SER A 277 -14.21 9.92 -5.88
C SER A 277 -14.04 8.49 -5.37
N GLY A 278 -13.42 8.30 -4.20
CA GLY A 278 -13.30 6.98 -3.57
C GLY A 278 -14.57 6.59 -2.83
N TRP A 279 -14.91 7.34 -1.78
CA TRP A 279 -16.03 7.04 -0.88
C TRP A 279 -17.40 7.48 -1.40
N LYS A 280 -17.44 8.21 -2.52
CA LYS A 280 -18.68 8.72 -3.12
C LYS A 280 -19.45 9.67 -2.18
N LYS A 281 -18.74 10.34 -1.26
CA LYS A 281 -19.36 11.33 -0.37
C LYS A 281 -19.96 12.47 -1.18
N SER A 282 -21.19 12.83 -0.83
CA SER A 282 -21.89 13.99 -1.39
C SER A 282 -21.48 15.27 -0.67
N LEU A 283 -20.22 15.69 -0.85
CA LEU A 283 -19.64 16.86 -0.18
C LEU A 283 -20.45 18.14 -0.44
N SER A 284 -20.32 19.10 0.49
CA SER A 284 -20.94 20.43 0.40
C SER A 284 -19.94 21.53 0.78
N TRP A 285 -19.59 21.62 2.06
CA TRP A 285 -18.58 22.55 2.58
C TRP A 285 -17.44 21.79 3.22
N VAL A 286 -16.22 22.19 2.86
CA VAL A 286 -15.00 21.80 3.55
C VAL A 286 -14.22 23.06 3.89
N TRP A 287 -13.95 23.29 5.17
CA TRP A 287 -13.12 24.41 5.61
C TRP A 287 -12.02 23.92 6.54
N ALA A 288 -10.87 24.59 6.46
CA ALA A 288 -9.67 24.24 7.20
C ALA A 288 -9.26 25.42 8.07
N THR A 289 -8.87 25.16 9.32
CA THR A 289 -8.50 26.21 10.29
C THR A 289 -7.19 25.89 10.97
N SER A 290 -6.32 26.87 11.08
CA SER A 290 -5.03 26.86 11.77
C SER A 290 -4.91 28.07 12.70
N LYS A 291 -3.78 28.20 13.39
CA LYS A 291 -3.50 29.31 14.32
C LYS A 291 -3.60 30.70 13.68
N ASP A 292 -3.38 30.78 12.38
CA ASP A 292 -3.26 31.99 11.55
C ASP A 292 -4.50 32.27 10.69
N GLY A 293 -5.47 31.35 10.62
CA GLY A 293 -6.72 31.58 9.89
C GLY A 293 -7.50 30.32 9.54
N CYS A 294 -8.71 30.52 9.05
CA CYS A 294 -9.59 29.55 8.41
C CYS A 294 -9.80 29.83 6.91
N ARG A 295 -10.06 28.79 6.12
CA ARG A 295 -10.26 28.93 4.68
C ARG A 295 -11.28 27.93 4.16
N ASP A 296 -12.08 28.36 3.19
CA ASP A 296 -12.84 27.43 2.34
C ASP A 296 -11.86 26.66 1.45
N VAL A 297 -11.69 25.39 1.76
CA VAL A 297 -10.81 24.47 1.02
C VAL A 297 -11.61 23.49 0.17
N THR A 298 -12.93 23.68 0.07
CA THR A 298 -13.81 22.82 -0.74
C THR A 298 -13.26 22.54 -2.14
N PRO A 299 -12.74 23.52 -2.92
CA PRO A 299 -12.23 23.24 -4.27
C PRO A 299 -11.14 22.17 -4.32
N ARG A 300 -10.35 21.99 -3.24
CA ARG A 300 -9.34 20.92 -3.16
C ARG A 300 -9.95 19.52 -3.19
N TYR A 301 -11.13 19.36 -2.60
CA TYR A 301 -11.75 18.06 -2.33
C TYR A 301 -12.87 17.67 -3.31
N THR A 302 -13.20 18.54 -4.27
CA THR A 302 -14.23 18.25 -5.29
C THR A 302 -13.80 18.71 -6.68
N ARG A 303 -14.26 18.00 -7.72
CA ARG A 303 -14.21 18.48 -9.11
C ARG A 303 -15.59 18.87 -9.64
N GLN A 304 -16.59 18.91 -8.75
CA GLN A 304 -17.98 19.20 -9.06
C GLN A 304 -18.44 20.55 -8.49
N LEU A 305 -17.51 21.39 -8.00
CA LEU A 305 -17.83 22.65 -7.32
C LEU A 305 -18.78 23.55 -8.14
N ASP A 306 -18.53 23.70 -9.44
CA ASP A 306 -19.31 24.59 -10.32
C ASP A 306 -20.65 24.01 -10.75
N THR A 307 -20.94 22.76 -10.40
CA THR A 307 -22.20 22.10 -10.77
C THR A 307 -23.35 22.62 -9.91
N ALA A 308 -24.52 22.81 -10.52
CA ALA A 308 -25.72 23.23 -9.80
C ALA A 308 -26.09 22.31 -8.60
N PRO A 309 -25.98 20.96 -8.70
CA PRO A 309 -26.22 20.09 -7.55
C PRO A 309 -25.27 20.35 -6.37
N PHE A 310 -23.99 20.62 -6.62
CA PHE A 310 -23.02 20.90 -5.55
C PHE A 310 -23.31 22.25 -4.88
N GLN A 311 -23.57 23.29 -5.69
CA GLN A 311 -23.94 24.62 -5.19
C GLN A 311 -25.26 24.59 -4.38
N ASN A 312 -26.22 23.76 -4.78
CA ASN A 312 -27.45 23.55 -4.01
C ASN A 312 -27.16 22.94 -2.63
N ARG A 313 -26.29 21.91 -2.54
CA ARG A 313 -25.90 21.34 -1.23
C ARG A 313 -25.17 22.35 -0.35
N ARG A 314 -24.31 23.20 -0.93
CA ARG A 314 -23.64 24.30 -0.21
C ARG A 314 -24.65 25.28 0.38
N LYS A 315 -25.63 25.70 -0.42
CA LYS A 315 -26.70 26.59 0.02
C LYS A 315 -27.60 25.93 1.07
N GLU A 316 -27.94 24.66 0.89
CA GLU A 316 -28.76 23.90 1.83
C GLU A 316 -28.09 23.77 3.19
N TYR A 317 -26.80 23.45 3.22
CA TYR A 317 -26.04 23.35 4.47
C TYR A 317 -25.97 24.69 5.20
N ALA A 318 -25.42 25.72 4.54
CA ALA A 318 -25.15 27.02 5.16
C ALA A 318 -26.42 27.88 5.35
N GLY A 319 -27.46 27.68 4.54
CA GLY A 319 -28.57 28.63 4.38
C GLY A 319 -28.21 29.78 3.45
N ASP A 320 -27.02 30.36 3.63
CA ASP A 320 -26.46 31.40 2.78
C ASP A 320 -24.95 31.18 2.51
N VAL A 321 -24.59 31.15 1.23
CA VAL A 321 -23.21 30.93 0.77
C VAL A 321 -22.35 32.17 0.97
N GLU A 322 -22.90 33.36 0.72
CA GLU A 322 -22.19 34.62 0.96
C GLU A 322 -21.97 34.81 2.47
N GLY A 323 -23.01 34.52 3.26
CA GLY A 323 -22.94 34.55 4.71
C GLY A 323 -21.86 33.60 5.28
N MET A 324 -21.69 32.41 4.72
CA MET A 324 -20.58 31.52 5.09
C MET A 324 -19.21 32.14 4.78
N GLY A 325 -19.05 32.77 3.60
CA GLY A 325 -17.83 33.48 3.23
C GLY A 325 -17.50 34.64 4.18
N GLN A 326 -18.52 35.41 4.58
CA GLN A 326 -18.38 36.49 5.56
C GLN A 326 -17.99 35.97 6.95
N ALA A 327 -18.51 34.81 7.37
CA ALA A 327 -18.15 34.18 8.64
C ALA A 327 -16.70 33.73 8.67
N LEU A 328 -16.26 33.03 7.61
CA LEU A 328 -14.86 32.63 7.46
C LEU A 328 -13.93 33.86 7.47
N LYS A 329 -14.32 34.93 6.76
CA LYS A 329 -13.57 36.19 6.77
C LYS A 329 -13.50 36.80 8.18
N ALA A 330 -14.59 36.84 8.93
CA ALA A 330 -14.60 37.43 10.26
C ALA A 330 -13.70 36.65 11.24
N VAL A 331 -13.71 35.31 11.17
CA VAL A 331 -12.80 34.47 11.94
C VAL A 331 -11.35 34.69 11.52
N ASN A 332 -11.07 34.79 10.22
CA ASN A 332 -9.74 35.16 9.71
C ASN A 332 -9.25 36.49 10.27
N ASP A 333 -10.04 37.54 10.14
CA ASP A 333 -9.66 38.88 10.58
C ASP A 333 -9.29 38.87 12.08
N THR A 334 -9.97 38.05 12.90
CA THR A 334 -9.67 37.91 14.34
C THR A 334 -8.42 37.09 14.61
N LEU A 335 -8.29 35.92 13.99
CA LEU A 335 -7.12 35.06 14.17
C LEU A 335 -5.85 35.76 13.68
N GLU A 336 -5.92 36.39 12.51
CA GLU A 336 -4.82 37.17 11.93
C GLU A 336 -4.42 38.35 12.83
N LYS A 337 -5.40 39.13 13.31
CA LYS A 337 -5.16 40.22 14.27
C LYS A 337 -4.42 39.70 15.50
N CYS A 338 -4.98 38.70 16.18
CA CYS A 338 -4.39 38.16 17.41
C CYS A 338 -2.98 37.60 17.17
N TYR A 339 -2.80 36.91 16.04
CA TYR A 339 -1.51 36.36 15.62
C TYR A 339 -0.45 37.46 15.42
N PHE A 340 -0.76 38.50 14.63
CA PHE A 340 0.22 39.55 14.34
C PHE A 340 0.44 40.51 15.51
N ASP A 341 -0.58 40.78 16.33
CA ASP A 341 -0.42 41.54 17.58
C ASP A 341 0.56 40.81 18.52
N ARG A 342 0.51 39.47 18.53
CA ARG A 342 1.46 38.65 19.29
C ARG A 342 2.84 38.67 18.66
N LEU A 343 2.95 38.46 17.35
CA LEU A 343 4.22 38.47 16.64
C LEU A 343 4.94 39.84 16.78
N GLN A 344 4.18 40.94 16.79
CA GLN A 344 4.70 42.28 17.02
C GLN A 344 5.34 42.44 18.41
N LYS A 345 4.82 41.73 19.43
CA LYS A 345 5.36 41.74 20.79
C LYS A 345 6.59 40.84 20.92
N THR A 346 6.60 39.67 20.28
CA THR A 346 7.64 38.64 20.48
C THR A 346 8.79 38.73 19.48
N ALA A 347 8.51 39.07 18.22
CA ALA A 347 9.48 39.15 17.15
C ALA A 347 9.15 40.33 16.19
N PRO A 348 9.24 41.59 16.66
CA PRO A 348 8.82 42.76 15.88
C PRO A 348 9.51 42.87 14.52
N ASN A 349 10.77 42.43 14.42
CA ASN A 349 11.56 42.50 13.20
C ASN A 349 11.09 41.52 12.10
N THR A 350 10.29 40.51 12.44
CA THR A 350 9.80 39.51 11.47
C THR A 350 8.40 39.81 10.96
N VAL A 351 7.66 40.74 11.57
CA VAL A 351 6.23 41.00 11.29
C VAL A 351 5.97 41.31 9.82
N THR A 352 6.74 42.22 9.22
CA THR A 352 6.58 42.58 7.80
C THR A 352 6.86 41.38 6.88
N ALA A 353 7.92 40.63 7.16
CA ALA A 353 8.27 39.43 6.39
C ALA A 353 7.20 38.34 6.54
N ALA A 354 6.71 38.10 7.76
CA ALA A 354 5.67 37.13 8.04
C ALA A 354 4.36 37.51 7.34
N ARG A 355 3.94 38.78 7.40
CA ARG A 355 2.74 39.25 6.68
C ARG A 355 2.87 39.06 5.18
N LYS A 356 4.03 39.38 4.60
CA LYS A 356 4.30 39.10 3.19
C LYS A 356 4.22 37.60 2.89
N PHE A 357 4.86 36.76 3.71
CA PHE A 357 4.85 35.31 3.56
C PHE A 357 3.43 34.72 3.57
N TYR A 358 2.60 35.12 4.55
CA TYR A 358 1.21 34.67 4.64
C TYR A 358 0.36 35.15 3.47
N ASN A 359 0.52 36.41 3.05
CA ASN A 359 -0.17 36.94 1.88
C ASN A 359 0.22 36.23 0.59
N ASP A 360 1.51 35.97 0.39
CA ASP A 360 2.02 35.26 -0.80
C ASP A 360 1.48 33.82 -0.84
N ARG A 361 1.47 33.13 0.30
CA ARG A 361 0.90 31.80 0.45
C ARG A 361 -0.60 31.79 0.19
N TYR A 362 -1.33 32.74 0.76
CA TYR A 362 -2.77 32.88 0.56
C TYR A 362 -3.10 33.16 -0.91
N ALA A 363 -2.35 34.06 -1.56
CA ALA A 363 -2.51 34.38 -2.97
C ALA A 363 -2.25 33.16 -3.86
N ARG A 364 -1.16 32.43 -3.60
CA ARG A 364 -0.82 31.20 -4.31
C ARG A 364 -1.91 30.14 -4.16
N GLU A 365 -2.30 29.83 -2.93
CA GLU A 365 -3.39 28.87 -2.66
C GLU A 365 -4.69 29.31 -3.36
N THR A 366 -4.99 30.61 -3.40
CA THR A 366 -6.18 31.13 -4.12
C THR A 366 -6.10 30.90 -5.62
N SER A 367 -4.93 31.10 -6.23
CA SER A 367 -4.77 30.90 -7.67
C SER A 367 -4.76 29.44 -8.10
N THR A 368 -4.43 28.50 -7.21
CA THR A 368 -4.22 27.10 -7.60
C THR A 368 -5.25 26.12 -7.03
N ILE A 369 -5.96 26.46 -5.96
CA ILE A 369 -6.83 25.50 -5.28
C ILE A 369 -7.96 25.00 -6.19
N GLY A 370 -8.05 23.68 -6.34
CA GLY A 370 -9.08 23.02 -7.15
C GLY A 370 -8.76 22.89 -8.63
N SER A 371 -7.58 23.33 -9.08
CA SER A 371 -7.06 23.11 -10.43
C SER A 371 -5.77 22.27 -10.37
N ASP A 372 -5.86 21.07 -10.91
CA ASP A 372 -4.75 20.09 -10.91
C ASP A 372 -3.55 20.62 -11.70
N GLU A 373 -3.84 21.27 -12.82
CA GLU A 373 -2.86 21.86 -13.73
C GLU A 373 -2.18 23.08 -13.10
N ASP A 374 -2.94 23.99 -12.49
CA ASP A 374 -2.39 25.20 -11.86
C ASP A 374 -1.58 24.85 -10.61
N GLU A 375 -2.06 23.92 -9.79
CA GLU A 375 -1.34 23.45 -8.60
C GLU A 375 -0.07 22.69 -8.99
N SER A 376 -0.12 21.83 -10.01
CA SER A 376 1.08 21.16 -10.52
C SER A 376 2.06 22.13 -11.14
N SER A 377 1.59 23.15 -11.87
CA SER A 377 2.44 24.17 -12.51
C SER A 377 3.11 25.08 -11.48
N ALA A 378 2.38 25.47 -10.43
CA ALA A 378 2.91 26.35 -9.39
C ALA A 378 3.87 25.65 -8.41
N THR A 379 3.71 24.35 -8.20
CA THR A 379 4.46 23.60 -7.17
C THR A 379 5.50 22.65 -7.75
N GLY A 380 5.44 22.34 -9.05
CA GLY A 380 6.27 21.32 -9.69
C GLY A 380 5.95 19.89 -9.24
N VAL A 381 4.84 19.68 -8.52
CA VAL A 381 4.42 18.38 -7.98
C VAL A 381 3.01 18.07 -8.45
N ASN A 382 2.80 16.89 -9.03
CA ASN A 382 1.46 16.40 -9.35
C ASN A 382 0.69 16.15 -8.02
N PRO A 383 -0.40 16.88 -7.72
CA PRO A 383 -1.16 16.73 -6.47
C PRO A 383 -1.93 15.39 -6.36
N PHE A 384 -1.89 14.56 -7.40
CA PHE A 384 -2.47 13.21 -7.47
C PHE A 384 -1.43 12.09 -7.53
N ARG A 385 -0.15 12.40 -7.33
CA ARG A 385 0.93 11.41 -7.44
C ARG A 385 0.68 10.15 -6.61
N ASP A 386 0.05 10.28 -5.44
CA ASP A 386 -0.22 9.18 -4.50
C ASP A 386 -1.74 8.81 -4.43
N SER A 387 -2.61 9.39 -5.26
CA SER A 387 -4.07 9.30 -5.07
C SER A 387 -4.73 8.04 -5.66
N GLN A 388 -4.11 7.36 -6.64
CA GLN A 388 -4.77 6.28 -7.39
C GLN A 388 -5.25 5.14 -6.47
N LYS A 389 -4.45 4.78 -5.46
CA LYS A 389 -4.80 3.76 -4.46
C LYS A 389 -5.99 4.22 -3.60
N ALA A 390 -5.93 5.44 -3.07
CA ALA A 390 -6.99 6.01 -2.23
C ALA A 390 -8.30 6.26 -2.99
N LEU A 391 -8.24 6.57 -4.29
CA LEU A 391 -9.40 6.75 -5.17
C LEU A 391 -10.15 5.45 -5.48
N ASN A 392 -9.46 4.31 -5.42
CA ASN A 392 -10.06 3.00 -5.64
C ASN A 392 -10.47 2.32 -4.33
N SER A 393 -9.94 2.78 -3.20
CA SER A 393 -10.22 2.24 -1.87
C SER A 393 -11.52 2.80 -1.29
N GLY A 394 -12.37 1.93 -0.74
CA GLY A 394 -13.41 2.35 0.20
C GLY A 394 -12.83 2.82 1.53
N ARG A 395 -13.69 3.41 2.37
CA ARG A 395 -13.35 3.74 3.75
C ARG A 395 -12.94 2.48 4.50
N GLN A 396 -11.83 2.55 5.23
CA GLN A 396 -11.32 1.41 5.99
C GLN A 396 -11.87 1.41 7.43
N THR A 397 -12.21 2.58 7.97
CA THR A 397 -12.66 2.75 9.34
C THR A 397 -14.19 2.74 9.50
N GLY A 398 -14.68 2.28 10.66
CA GLY A 398 -16.11 2.12 10.94
C GLY A 398 -16.63 0.72 10.59
N SER A 399 -17.77 0.35 11.18
CA SER A 399 -18.39 -0.95 10.92
C SER A 399 -18.73 -1.13 9.44
N VAL A 400 -18.74 -2.37 8.96
CA VAL A 400 -19.04 -2.68 7.56
C VAL A 400 -20.44 -2.21 7.21
N GLU A 401 -21.40 -2.42 8.11
CA GLU A 401 -22.80 -2.03 7.97
C GLU A 401 -22.93 -0.51 7.82
N TRP A 402 -22.22 0.25 8.66
CA TRP A 402 -22.24 1.71 8.62
C TRP A 402 -21.63 2.25 7.33
N ARG A 403 -20.51 1.67 6.87
CA ARG A 403 -19.87 2.06 5.59
C ARG A 403 -20.74 1.69 4.38
N LEU A 404 -21.40 0.53 4.41
CA LEU A 404 -22.32 0.07 3.37
C LEU A 404 -23.52 1.01 3.24
N GLN A 405 -24.17 1.36 4.35
CA GLN A 405 -25.30 2.29 4.37
C GLN A 405 -24.96 3.66 3.76
N ARG A 406 -23.68 4.04 3.83
CA ARG A 406 -23.17 5.31 3.32
C ARG A 406 -22.57 5.20 1.92
N GLY A 407 -22.52 4.01 1.33
CA GLY A 407 -21.94 3.76 0.01
C GLY A 407 -20.41 3.90 -0.02
N GLU A 408 -19.74 3.82 1.12
CA GLU A 408 -18.32 4.14 1.28
C GLU A 408 -17.40 2.90 1.11
N LEU A 409 -17.89 1.78 0.58
CA LEU A 409 -17.12 0.53 0.43
C LEU A 409 -16.14 0.52 -0.76
N GLY A 410 -16.20 1.51 -1.66
CA GLY A 410 -15.34 1.59 -2.85
C GLY A 410 -15.85 0.76 -4.03
N LYS A 411 -15.17 0.85 -5.17
CA LYS A 411 -15.62 0.26 -6.46
C LYS A 411 -15.52 -1.27 -6.53
N ASP A 412 -14.81 -1.90 -5.59
CA ASP A 412 -14.57 -3.35 -5.59
C ASP A 412 -15.62 -4.15 -4.80
N ALA A 413 -16.61 -3.50 -4.19
CA ALA A 413 -17.69 -4.16 -3.46
C ALA A 413 -18.84 -4.62 -4.39
N ALA A 414 -18.55 -5.60 -5.25
CA ALA A 414 -19.57 -6.38 -5.94
C ALA A 414 -19.85 -7.68 -5.17
N ALA A 415 -20.48 -7.60 -3.99
CA ALA A 415 -20.99 -8.77 -3.27
C ALA A 415 -22.38 -8.42 -2.72
N GLY A 416 -23.38 -9.26 -3.02
CA GLY A 416 -24.78 -9.05 -2.65
C GLY A 416 -25.05 -9.16 -1.14
N ASP A 417 -26.33 -9.22 -0.76
CA ASP A 417 -26.77 -9.26 0.64
C ASP A 417 -26.16 -10.47 1.38
N LEU A 418 -25.38 -10.22 2.42
CA LEU A 418 -24.73 -11.24 3.26
C LEU A 418 -25.68 -11.65 4.40
N VAL A 419 -25.93 -12.96 4.54
CA VAL A 419 -26.69 -13.56 5.64
C VAL A 419 -25.78 -14.53 6.38
N GLU A 420 -25.65 -14.36 7.71
CA GLU A 420 -24.68 -15.12 8.52
C GLU A 420 -25.34 -15.84 9.70
N HIS A 421 -24.71 -16.92 10.15
CA HIS A 421 -25.08 -17.67 11.34
C HIS A 421 -23.86 -18.16 12.11
N GLY A 422 -23.98 -18.19 13.44
CA GLY A 422 -22.95 -18.65 14.37
C GLY A 422 -22.40 -17.53 15.25
N PRO A 423 -21.79 -17.85 16.40
CA PRO A 423 -21.24 -16.85 17.31
C PRO A 423 -20.11 -16.03 16.67
N THR A 424 -20.02 -14.76 17.06
CA THR A 424 -18.90 -13.87 16.71
C THR A 424 -18.21 -13.41 17.98
N HIS A 425 -16.91 -13.66 18.05
CA HIS A 425 -16.03 -13.35 19.15
C HIS A 425 -14.98 -12.30 18.74
N ALA A 426 -14.27 -11.82 19.75
CA ALA A 426 -13.25 -10.78 19.67
C ALA A 426 -12.06 -11.09 18.74
N ASP A 427 -11.79 -12.37 18.62
CA ASP A 427 -10.73 -13.06 17.92
C ASP A 427 -11.26 -13.77 16.67
N THR A 428 -12.54 -13.55 16.31
CA THR A 428 -13.08 -14.11 15.07
C THR A 428 -12.36 -13.49 13.86
N GLU A 429 -11.59 -14.28 13.15
CA GLU A 429 -11.08 -13.96 11.82
C GLU A 429 -12.09 -14.40 10.77
N PHE A 430 -12.50 -13.49 9.88
CA PHE A 430 -13.41 -13.79 8.78
C PHE A 430 -12.65 -13.95 7.46
N VAL A 431 -12.99 -14.99 6.71
CA VAL A 431 -12.46 -15.27 5.37
C VAL A 431 -13.61 -15.22 4.37
N ASP A 432 -13.50 -14.33 3.39
CA ASP A 432 -14.46 -14.19 2.29
C ASP A 432 -14.04 -15.01 1.07
N LEU A 433 -14.91 -15.94 0.68
CA LEU A 433 -14.79 -16.80 -0.49
C LEU A 433 -15.69 -16.24 -1.60
N LEU A 434 -15.18 -15.23 -2.31
CA LEU A 434 -15.89 -14.47 -3.34
C LEU A 434 -15.30 -14.68 -4.75
N PRO A 435 -16.13 -14.59 -5.81
CA PRO A 435 -15.67 -14.62 -7.19
C PRO A 435 -14.94 -13.33 -7.56
N LYS A 436 -13.96 -13.43 -8.47
CA LYS A 436 -13.47 -12.26 -9.22
C LYS A 436 -14.39 -11.98 -10.42
N LYS A 437 -14.23 -10.81 -11.02
CA LYS A 437 -15.03 -10.40 -12.18
C LYS A 437 -14.91 -11.41 -13.33
N GLY A 438 -16.03 -12.03 -13.69
CA GLY A 438 -16.13 -13.01 -14.78
C GLY A 438 -15.97 -14.47 -14.35
N GLU A 439 -15.64 -14.73 -13.08
CA GLU A 439 -15.60 -16.08 -12.52
C GLU A 439 -17.00 -16.56 -12.12
N GLU A 440 -17.29 -17.84 -12.37
CA GLU A 440 -18.48 -18.54 -11.89
C GLU A 440 -18.06 -19.66 -10.92
N MET A 441 -18.90 -19.96 -9.93
CA MET A 441 -18.66 -21.07 -9.01
C MET A 441 -18.80 -22.39 -9.78
N SER A 442 -17.74 -23.20 -9.77
CA SER A 442 -17.70 -24.50 -10.46
C SER A 442 -17.67 -25.68 -9.49
N GLU A 443 -17.25 -25.48 -8.24
CA GLU A 443 -17.25 -26.51 -7.23
C GLU A 443 -17.26 -25.90 -5.82
N VAL A 444 -17.91 -26.58 -4.87
CA VAL A 444 -17.83 -26.28 -3.44
C VAL A 444 -17.50 -27.55 -2.67
N GLN A 445 -16.58 -27.48 -1.72
CA GLN A 445 -16.21 -28.60 -0.86
C GLN A 445 -16.37 -28.25 0.62
N ILE A 446 -16.99 -29.15 1.37
CA ILE A 446 -17.09 -29.08 2.84
C ILE A 446 -15.97 -29.95 3.42
N LEU A 447 -15.11 -29.35 4.26
CA LEU A 447 -14.08 -30.07 4.99
C LEU A 447 -14.59 -30.39 6.39
N ALA A 448 -14.87 -31.67 6.65
CA ALA A 448 -15.49 -32.11 7.89
C ALA A 448 -15.02 -33.51 8.32
N ASP A 449 -15.28 -33.86 9.58
CA ASP A 449 -15.26 -35.23 10.08
C ASP A 449 -16.64 -35.60 10.68
N ASP A 450 -16.71 -36.74 11.38
CA ASP A 450 -17.96 -37.21 11.99
C ASP A 450 -18.40 -36.37 13.22
N THR A 451 -17.66 -35.31 13.57
CA THR A 451 -17.88 -34.45 14.73
C THR A 451 -18.23 -33.01 14.38
N ALA A 452 -17.51 -32.38 13.44
CA ALA A 452 -17.66 -30.97 13.12
C ALA A 452 -17.22 -30.62 11.68
N VAL A 453 -17.55 -29.41 11.25
CA VAL A 453 -17.07 -28.79 10.02
C VAL A 453 -15.89 -27.89 10.34
N TYR A 454 -14.80 -28.02 9.58
CA TYR A 454 -13.55 -27.28 9.81
C TYR A 454 -13.27 -26.23 8.75
N GLY A 455 -13.92 -26.32 7.59
CA GLY A 455 -13.69 -25.36 6.52
C GLY A 455 -14.56 -25.57 5.29
N LEU A 456 -14.39 -24.64 4.36
CA LEU A 456 -15.04 -24.63 3.06
C LEU A 456 -14.03 -24.24 1.98
N ASP A 457 -14.04 -24.98 0.88
CA ASP A 457 -13.31 -24.65 -0.34
C ASP A 457 -14.28 -24.34 -1.47
N VAL A 458 -13.96 -23.34 -2.28
CA VAL A 458 -14.73 -22.99 -3.48
C VAL A 458 -13.82 -22.86 -4.67
N MET A 459 -14.16 -23.55 -5.77
CA MET A 459 -13.51 -23.41 -7.06
C MET A 459 -14.28 -22.40 -7.91
N TRP A 460 -13.54 -21.43 -8.45
CA TRP A 460 -14.04 -20.36 -9.31
C TRP A 460 -13.41 -20.53 -10.69
N CYS A 461 -14.22 -20.62 -11.75
CA CYS A 461 -13.71 -20.76 -13.11
C CYS A 461 -14.17 -19.61 -14.02
N SER A 462 -13.29 -19.17 -14.92
CA SER A 462 -13.58 -18.23 -16.00
C SER A 462 -12.98 -18.77 -17.30
N GLY A 463 -13.81 -19.45 -18.09
CA GLY A 463 -13.33 -20.22 -19.24
C GLY A 463 -12.53 -21.44 -18.77
N ASP A 464 -11.31 -21.61 -19.28
CA ASP A 464 -10.43 -22.74 -18.92
C ASP A 464 -9.55 -22.48 -17.68
N SER A 465 -9.60 -21.27 -17.11
CA SER A 465 -8.86 -20.92 -15.90
C SER A 465 -9.72 -21.12 -14.66
N CYS A 466 -9.19 -21.86 -13.67
CA CYS A 466 -9.86 -22.12 -12.39
C CYS A 466 -8.95 -21.76 -11.20
N ARG A 467 -9.57 -21.24 -10.14
CA ARG A 467 -8.92 -20.81 -8.91
C ARG A 467 -9.68 -21.38 -7.71
N GLN A 468 -8.95 -21.94 -6.75
CA GLN A 468 -9.49 -22.30 -5.45
C GLN A 468 -9.40 -21.13 -4.47
N SER A 469 -10.45 -20.94 -3.68
CA SER A 469 -10.44 -20.11 -2.47
C SER A 469 -10.81 -20.96 -1.28
N SER A 470 -10.01 -20.88 -0.21
CA SER A 470 -10.10 -21.78 0.94
C SER A 470 -10.27 -21.02 2.23
N ALA A 471 -11.16 -21.51 3.10
CA ALA A 471 -11.29 -21.08 4.47
C ALA A 471 -11.27 -22.32 5.37
N ILE A 472 -10.16 -22.57 6.06
CA ILE A 472 -9.90 -23.84 6.78
C ILE A 472 -9.35 -23.54 8.19
N SER A 473 -9.88 -24.24 9.19
CA SER A 473 -9.38 -24.22 10.58
C SER A 473 -8.59 -25.48 10.93
N SER A 474 -7.81 -25.40 12.01
CA SER A 474 -7.12 -26.56 12.58
C SER A 474 -8.13 -27.56 13.17
N SER A 475 -8.01 -28.83 12.77
CA SER A 475 -8.77 -29.94 13.38
C SER A 475 -7.99 -30.58 14.53
N PRO A 476 -8.60 -30.74 15.72
CA PRO A 476 -8.00 -31.46 16.83
C PRO A 476 -8.10 -33.00 16.68
N HIS A 477 -8.83 -33.49 15.67
CA HIS A 477 -9.16 -34.90 15.47
C HIS A 477 -8.46 -35.56 14.27
N GLY A 478 -7.61 -34.84 13.53
CA GLY A 478 -6.84 -35.35 12.39
C GLY A 478 -7.10 -34.56 11.10
N GLU A 479 -6.76 -35.11 9.92
CA GLU A 479 -7.06 -34.45 8.64
C GLU A 479 -8.55 -34.63 8.27
N PRO A 480 -9.34 -33.54 8.15
CA PRO A 480 -10.75 -33.63 7.78
C PRO A 480 -10.93 -34.13 6.34
N LYS A 481 -12.05 -34.82 6.07
CA LYS A 481 -12.39 -35.31 4.74
C LYS A 481 -13.06 -34.22 3.91
N ALA A 482 -12.71 -34.15 2.63
CA ALA A 482 -13.35 -33.26 1.67
C ALA A 482 -14.60 -33.90 1.06
N HIS A 483 -15.73 -33.21 1.14
CA HIS A 483 -17.00 -33.57 0.51
C HIS A 483 -17.34 -32.55 -0.56
N ALA A 484 -17.15 -32.90 -1.83
CA ALA A 484 -17.23 -31.97 -2.97
C ALA A 484 -18.56 -32.05 -3.74
N LEU A 485 -19.04 -30.90 -4.22
CA LEU A 485 -20.15 -30.75 -5.16
C LEU A 485 -19.73 -29.87 -6.33
N THR A 486 -19.59 -30.44 -7.52
CA THR A 486 -19.37 -29.69 -8.76
C THR A 486 -20.68 -29.01 -9.19
N ILE A 487 -20.62 -27.72 -9.51
CA ILE A 487 -21.73 -26.89 -9.98
C ILE A 487 -21.73 -26.85 -11.51
N GLU A 488 -22.82 -27.31 -12.12
CA GLU A 488 -22.95 -27.36 -13.58
C GLU A 488 -23.28 -25.99 -14.17
N ARG A 489 -22.99 -25.81 -15.47
CA ARG A 489 -23.24 -24.54 -16.15
C ARG A 489 -24.74 -24.17 -16.11
N GLY A 490 -25.05 -23.06 -15.45
CA GLY A 490 -26.43 -22.58 -15.25
C GLY A 490 -27.12 -23.10 -13.98
N GLU A 491 -26.48 -24.00 -13.23
CA GLU A 491 -26.88 -24.40 -11.90
C GLU A 491 -26.34 -23.41 -10.86
N TYR A 492 -27.05 -23.24 -9.75
CA TYR A 492 -26.62 -22.36 -8.65
C TYR A 492 -27.11 -22.90 -7.30
N ILE A 493 -26.47 -22.46 -6.22
CA ILE A 493 -26.83 -22.86 -4.86
C ILE A 493 -28.07 -22.09 -4.39
N THR A 494 -29.06 -22.83 -3.90
CA THR A 494 -30.38 -22.31 -3.48
C THR A 494 -30.66 -22.53 -2.01
N GLU A 495 -29.89 -23.37 -1.33
CA GLU A 495 -30.10 -23.68 0.08
C GLU A 495 -28.77 -23.98 0.77
N VAL A 496 -28.57 -23.33 1.92
CA VAL A 496 -27.42 -23.54 2.81
C VAL A 496 -27.94 -23.60 4.24
N THR A 497 -27.84 -24.79 4.83
CA THR A 497 -28.39 -25.13 6.15
C THR A 497 -27.35 -25.88 6.96
N GLY A 498 -27.56 -25.98 8.27
CA GLY A 498 -26.61 -26.69 9.11
C GLY A 498 -27.04 -26.77 10.56
N ARG A 499 -26.09 -27.17 11.41
CA ARG A 499 -26.25 -27.19 12.87
C ARG A 499 -25.08 -26.48 13.52
N CYS A 500 -25.35 -25.65 14.53
CA CYS A 500 -24.34 -24.84 15.21
C CYS A 500 -24.53 -24.91 16.73
N GLY A 501 -23.47 -25.32 17.43
CA GLY A 501 -23.30 -25.23 18.87
C GLY A 501 -22.22 -24.19 19.22
N SER A 502 -21.12 -24.63 19.82
CA SER A 502 -19.93 -23.78 20.01
C SER A 502 -19.10 -23.63 18.72
N TRP A 503 -19.31 -24.51 17.76
CA TRP A 503 -18.73 -24.52 16.41
C TRP A 503 -19.82 -24.92 15.40
N ILE A 504 -19.49 -24.90 14.10
CA ILE A 504 -20.37 -25.46 13.06
C ILE A 504 -20.26 -26.98 13.12
N ASP A 505 -21.25 -27.64 13.73
CA ASP A 505 -21.28 -29.10 13.87
C ASP A 505 -21.58 -29.77 12.53
N HIS A 506 -22.45 -29.17 11.71
CA HIS A 506 -22.92 -29.77 10.46
C HIS A 506 -23.24 -28.72 9.40
N LEU A 507 -22.98 -29.01 8.13
CA LEU A 507 -23.34 -28.14 7.00
C LEU A 507 -23.93 -28.96 5.85
N SER A 508 -24.97 -28.42 5.22
CA SER A 508 -25.57 -28.93 3.98
C SER A 508 -25.71 -27.79 2.96
N ILE A 509 -25.38 -28.10 1.71
CA ILE A 509 -25.45 -27.19 0.56
C ILE A 509 -26.20 -27.90 -0.55
N ARG A 510 -27.28 -27.26 -1.04
CA ARG A 510 -28.12 -27.78 -2.12
C ARG A 510 -28.28 -26.80 -3.28
N THR A 511 -28.35 -27.35 -4.48
CA THR A 511 -28.43 -26.59 -5.74
C THR A 511 -29.84 -26.51 -6.33
N SER A 512 -30.00 -25.66 -7.35
CA SER A 512 -31.22 -25.50 -8.15
C SER A 512 -31.66 -26.81 -8.85
N ASN A 513 -30.73 -27.74 -9.12
CA ASN A 513 -31.03 -29.04 -9.71
C ASN A 513 -31.36 -30.11 -8.65
N GLY A 514 -31.40 -29.75 -7.37
CA GLY A 514 -31.73 -30.66 -6.26
C GLY A 514 -30.57 -31.57 -5.84
N ARG A 515 -29.34 -31.29 -6.28
CA ARG A 515 -28.14 -32.00 -5.80
C ARG A 515 -27.69 -31.40 -4.48
N GLU A 516 -27.15 -32.23 -3.60
CA GLU A 516 -26.81 -31.87 -2.23
C GLU A 516 -25.49 -32.50 -1.80
N ILE A 517 -24.69 -31.74 -1.07
CA ILE A 517 -23.62 -32.26 -0.24
C ILE A 517 -23.87 -31.91 1.21
N SER A 518 -23.51 -32.82 2.10
CA SER A 518 -23.70 -32.64 3.53
C SER A 518 -22.63 -33.40 4.30
N ALA A 519 -22.05 -32.76 5.32
CA ALA A 519 -21.00 -33.34 6.16
C ALA A 519 -20.94 -32.66 7.54
N GLY A 520 -20.38 -33.37 8.52
CA GLY A 520 -20.26 -32.95 9.92
C GLY A 520 -20.95 -33.91 10.91
N GLY A 521 -20.95 -33.54 12.18
CA GLY A 521 -21.55 -34.31 13.28
C GLY A 521 -23.03 -34.00 13.54
N SER A 522 -23.57 -34.55 14.63
CA SER A 522 -24.98 -34.43 15.01
C SER A 522 -25.26 -33.37 16.09
N GLY A 523 -24.25 -32.63 16.51
CA GLY A 523 -24.34 -31.57 17.53
C GLY A 523 -25.09 -30.32 17.07
N GLY A 524 -25.25 -29.36 17.98
CA GLY A 524 -25.76 -28.02 17.67
C GLY A 524 -27.27 -27.89 17.40
N ALA A 525 -27.73 -26.65 17.33
CA ALA A 525 -29.08 -26.26 16.93
C ALA A 525 -29.15 -25.99 15.42
N GLU A 526 -30.28 -26.28 14.79
CA GLU A 526 -30.45 -26.10 13.34
C GLU A 526 -30.45 -24.62 12.94
N PHE A 527 -29.84 -24.34 11.79
CA PHE A 527 -29.84 -23.02 11.16
C PHE A 527 -30.03 -23.09 9.64
N SER A 528 -30.42 -21.94 9.07
CA SER A 528 -30.47 -21.72 7.63
C SER A 528 -30.05 -20.29 7.33
N VAL A 529 -29.07 -20.14 6.45
CA VAL A 529 -28.57 -18.84 5.97
C VAL A 529 -29.02 -18.55 4.52
N LEU A 530 -29.50 -19.58 3.82
CA LEU A 530 -30.19 -19.46 2.54
C LEU A 530 -31.25 -20.57 2.44
N LYS A 531 -32.50 -20.21 2.08
CA LYS A 531 -33.60 -21.16 1.88
C LYS A 531 -34.03 -21.22 0.43
N ARG A 532 -34.48 -22.41 0.01
CA ARG A 532 -34.92 -22.70 -1.36
C ARG A 532 -35.97 -21.72 -1.91
N ASP A 533 -36.93 -21.33 -1.08
CA ASP A 533 -38.07 -20.49 -1.51
C ASP A 533 -37.79 -18.98 -1.39
N ASP A 534 -36.57 -18.58 -1.04
CA ASP A 534 -36.22 -17.16 -0.86
C ASP A 534 -36.08 -16.39 -2.18
N GLY A 535 -36.14 -17.06 -3.34
CA GLY A 535 -35.91 -16.45 -4.65
C GLY A 535 -34.50 -15.88 -4.82
N ARG A 536 -33.54 -16.35 -4.01
CA ARG A 536 -32.15 -15.88 -3.97
C ARG A 536 -31.20 -17.04 -4.31
N ARG A 537 -30.04 -16.71 -4.86
CA ARG A 537 -28.94 -17.66 -5.11
C ARG A 537 -27.68 -17.23 -4.38
N ALA A 538 -26.85 -18.19 -3.96
CA ALA A 538 -25.54 -17.89 -3.41
C ALA A 538 -24.58 -17.39 -4.49
N THR A 539 -23.79 -16.36 -4.18
CA THR A 539 -22.70 -15.85 -5.03
C THR A 539 -21.33 -16.01 -4.39
N GLY A 540 -21.26 -16.44 -3.13
CA GLY A 540 -20.04 -16.68 -2.39
C GLY A 540 -20.33 -16.94 -0.91
N PHE A 541 -19.28 -17.19 -0.14
CA PHE A 541 -19.38 -17.54 1.29
C PHE A 541 -18.47 -16.65 2.14
N ARG A 542 -18.80 -16.53 3.42
CA ARG A 542 -17.93 -15.99 4.47
C ARG A 542 -17.79 -17.03 5.57
N VAL A 543 -16.60 -17.24 6.10
CA VAL A 543 -16.35 -18.20 7.18
C VAL A 543 -15.64 -17.50 8.33
N GLY A 544 -16.09 -17.70 9.57
CA GLY A 544 -15.48 -17.12 10.77
C GLY A 544 -14.79 -18.15 11.67
N PHE A 545 -13.58 -17.81 12.15
CA PHE A 545 -12.71 -18.67 12.95
C PHE A 545 -12.26 -18.03 14.27
N GLY A 546 -12.26 -18.78 15.37
CA GLY A 546 -11.61 -18.41 16.65
C GLY A 546 -10.95 -19.62 17.29
N GLY A 547 -10.06 -20.27 16.53
CA GLY A 547 -9.51 -21.60 16.82
C GLY A 547 -10.20 -22.74 16.07
N HIS A 548 -11.52 -22.65 15.87
CA HIS A 548 -12.33 -23.57 15.05
C HIS A 548 -13.35 -22.79 14.20
N MET A 549 -13.93 -23.43 13.18
CA MET A 549 -15.01 -22.83 12.38
C MET A 549 -16.29 -22.74 13.20
N HIS A 550 -16.72 -21.53 13.53
CA HIS A 550 -17.92 -21.29 14.35
C HIS A 550 -18.94 -20.36 13.71
N ASN A 551 -18.64 -19.77 12.55
CA ASN A 551 -19.58 -18.90 11.84
C ASN A 551 -19.52 -19.18 10.33
N ILE A 552 -20.70 -19.15 9.69
CA ILE A 552 -20.87 -19.29 8.24
C ILE A 552 -21.83 -18.21 7.73
N GLY A 553 -21.42 -17.58 6.63
CA GLY A 553 -22.16 -16.57 5.90
C GLY A 553 -22.30 -16.91 4.43
N VAL A 554 -23.40 -16.49 3.83
CA VAL A 554 -23.67 -16.64 2.39
C VAL A 554 -24.00 -15.28 1.80
N TYR A 555 -23.27 -14.92 0.75
CA TYR A 555 -23.58 -13.77 -0.08
C TYR A 555 -24.67 -14.15 -1.07
N THR A 556 -25.74 -13.36 -1.17
CA THR A 556 -26.93 -13.71 -1.95
C THR A 556 -27.32 -12.63 -2.95
N VAL A 557 -27.93 -13.04 -4.07
CA VAL A 557 -28.57 -12.14 -5.04
C VAL A 557 -29.94 -12.68 -5.45
N THR A 558 -30.90 -11.80 -5.72
CA THR A 558 -32.25 -12.18 -6.19
C THR A 558 -32.21 -12.74 -7.60
N VAL A 559 -32.93 -13.83 -7.83
CA VAL A 559 -33.13 -14.44 -9.16
C VAL A 559 -34.29 -13.70 -9.85
N ASN A 560 -33.99 -12.86 -10.86
CA ASN A 560 -35.01 -12.15 -11.63
C ASN A 560 -35.50 -13.01 -12.81
N ASP A 561 -36.75 -13.46 -12.78
CA ASP A 561 -37.42 -14.27 -13.82
C ASP A 561 -37.71 -13.52 -15.15
N LYS A 562 -37.14 -12.34 -15.39
CA LYS A 562 -37.46 -11.51 -16.57
C LYS A 562 -36.22 -11.02 -17.34
N ALA A 563 -35.41 -11.95 -17.82
CA ALA A 563 -34.45 -11.68 -18.88
C ALA A 563 -34.14 -12.95 -19.69
N ASN A 564 -35.14 -13.49 -20.42
CA ASN A 564 -34.90 -14.42 -21.53
C ASN A 564 -36.14 -14.51 -22.43
N GLY A 565 -36.42 -13.40 -23.11
CA GLY A 565 -37.32 -13.33 -24.27
C GLY A 565 -36.53 -13.20 -25.56
N GLY A 566 -35.64 -14.16 -25.83
CA GLY A 566 -34.89 -14.21 -27.08
C GLY A 566 -34.25 -15.59 -27.23
N GLN A 567 -34.81 -16.43 -28.11
CA GLN A 567 -34.17 -17.67 -28.52
C GLN A 567 -32.88 -17.36 -29.30
N PRO A 568 -31.71 -17.90 -28.92
CA PRO A 568 -30.58 -18.05 -29.83
C PRO A 568 -30.60 -19.47 -30.40
N GLN A 569 -30.59 -19.57 -31.73
CA GLN A 569 -30.56 -20.82 -32.48
C GLN A 569 -29.31 -21.65 -32.14
N ASN A 570 -29.51 -22.92 -31.80
CA ASN A 570 -28.48 -23.93 -31.51
C ASN A 570 -27.83 -24.45 -32.81
N ALA A 571 -26.81 -23.76 -33.33
CA ALA A 571 -26.00 -24.28 -34.45
C ALA A 571 -24.77 -25.11 -34.00
N ALA A 572 -24.37 -25.03 -32.73
CA ALA A 572 -23.18 -25.75 -32.21
C ALA A 572 -23.51 -27.13 -31.60
N LYS A 573 -24.78 -27.35 -31.22
CA LYS A 573 -25.21 -28.57 -30.53
C LYS A 573 -25.38 -29.76 -31.49
N ASP A 574 -25.70 -29.50 -32.76
CA ASP A 574 -25.88 -30.53 -33.78
C ASP A 574 -24.53 -31.03 -34.33
N VAL A 575 -23.53 -30.15 -34.47
CA VAL A 575 -22.17 -30.51 -34.92
C VAL A 575 -21.42 -31.37 -33.89
N MET A 576 -21.55 -31.02 -32.60
CA MET A 576 -20.89 -31.78 -31.52
C MET A 576 -21.54 -33.16 -31.32
N LYS A 577 -22.84 -33.30 -31.59
CA LYS A 577 -23.55 -34.58 -31.49
C LYS A 577 -23.17 -35.53 -32.63
N GLU A 578 -22.87 -34.99 -33.81
CA GLU A 578 -22.34 -35.75 -34.96
C GLU A 578 -20.91 -36.25 -34.71
N LEU A 579 -20.04 -35.39 -34.18
CA LEU A 579 -18.64 -35.74 -33.85
C LEU A 579 -18.54 -36.75 -32.69
N PHE A 580 -19.40 -36.64 -31.66
CA PHE A 580 -19.39 -37.55 -30.51
C PHE A 580 -19.96 -38.94 -30.86
N THR A 581 -20.92 -39.01 -31.79
CA THR A 581 -21.47 -40.29 -32.27
C THR A 581 -20.45 -41.06 -33.13
N GLN A 582 -19.54 -40.34 -33.80
CA GLN A 582 -18.44 -40.93 -34.56
C GLN A 582 -17.29 -41.39 -33.64
N TYR A 583 -16.99 -40.62 -32.58
CA TYR A 583 -15.94 -40.91 -31.60
C TYR A 583 -16.24 -42.14 -30.71
N ILE A 584 -17.53 -42.42 -30.43
CA ILE A 584 -17.95 -43.60 -29.65
C ILE A 584 -17.99 -44.89 -30.50
N LYS A 585 -18.06 -44.79 -31.83
CA LYS A 585 -18.21 -45.95 -32.72
C LYS A 585 -16.92 -46.72 -33.00
N GLU A 586 -15.76 -46.15 -32.70
CA GLU A 586 -14.46 -46.69 -33.15
C GLU A 586 -13.51 -47.14 -32.03
N GLY A 587 -14.02 -47.39 -30.81
CA GLY A 587 -13.48 -48.34 -29.83
C GLY A 587 -11.99 -48.26 -29.48
N MET A 588 -11.71 -47.90 -28.23
CA MET A 588 -10.40 -48.07 -27.58
C MET A 588 -9.88 -49.51 -27.71
N ASP A 589 -8.61 -49.69 -28.13
CA ASP A 589 -7.74 -50.67 -27.48
C ASP A 589 -6.23 -50.47 -27.74
N GLN A 590 -5.45 -50.70 -26.68
CA GLN A 590 -4.00 -50.99 -26.60
C GLN A 590 -2.98 -49.84 -26.36
N ASN A 591 -2.55 -49.82 -25.09
CA ASN A 591 -1.40 -49.12 -24.50
C ASN A 591 -0.04 -49.55 -25.06
N ALA A 592 0.97 -48.71 -24.78
CA ALA A 592 2.39 -49.06 -24.58
C ALA A 592 3.31 -49.28 -25.81
N ALA A 593 2.82 -49.36 -27.04
CA ALA A 593 3.69 -49.43 -28.23
C ALA A 593 4.07 -48.05 -28.81
N ALA A 594 3.17 -47.05 -28.73
CA ALA A 594 3.40 -45.72 -29.28
C ALA A 594 4.41 -44.87 -28.48
N ALA A 595 4.45 -45.05 -27.16
CA ALA A 595 5.39 -44.31 -26.30
C ALA A 595 6.86 -44.74 -26.53
N LYS A 596 7.09 -46.00 -26.94
CA LYS A 596 8.44 -46.52 -27.23
C LYS A 596 8.93 -46.12 -28.63
N ALA A 597 8.02 -46.03 -29.61
CA ALA A 597 8.33 -45.59 -30.97
C ALA A 597 8.68 -44.08 -31.06
N LEU A 598 8.06 -43.24 -30.20
CA LEU A 598 8.36 -41.80 -30.16
C LEU A 598 9.75 -41.51 -29.56
N LEU A 599 10.18 -42.28 -28.55
CA LEU A 599 11.50 -42.12 -27.91
C LEU A 599 12.65 -42.62 -28.80
N GLU A 600 12.45 -43.71 -29.54
CA GLU A 600 13.47 -44.27 -30.44
C GLU A 600 13.70 -43.37 -31.67
N THR A 601 12.65 -42.68 -32.13
CA THR A 601 12.71 -41.73 -33.26
C THR A 601 13.46 -40.43 -32.89
N LYS A 602 13.31 -39.97 -31.64
CA LYS A 602 14.07 -38.81 -31.12
C LYS A 602 15.57 -39.09 -30.99
N ARG A 603 15.95 -40.35 -30.72
CA ARG A 603 17.34 -40.80 -30.58
C ARG A 603 18.08 -40.99 -31.92
N ARG A 604 17.35 -41.31 -33.00
CA ARG A 604 17.92 -41.39 -34.36
C ARG A 604 18.17 -40.05 -35.04
N LEU A 605 17.56 -38.97 -34.54
CA LEU A 605 17.68 -37.62 -35.13
C LEU A 605 18.80 -36.76 -34.52
N THR A 606 19.50 -37.23 -33.47
CA THR A 606 20.46 -36.41 -32.70
C THR A 606 21.92 -36.87 -32.72
N GLN A 607 22.30 -37.80 -33.59
CA GLN A 607 23.72 -38.01 -33.92
C GLN A 607 23.94 -38.20 -35.42
N LYS A 608 24.29 -37.10 -36.12
CA LYS A 608 25.43 -37.05 -37.02
C LYS A 608 25.75 -35.62 -37.45
N SER A 609 26.86 -35.15 -36.88
CA SER A 609 27.94 -34.38 -37.51
C SER A 609 27.60 -33.19 -38.41
N GLY A 610 28.06 -32.02 -38.02
CA GLY A 610 28.36 -30.95 -38.96
C GLY A 610 28.69 -29.65 -38.26
N LYS A 611 29.99 -29.40 -38.05
CA LYS A 611 30.55 -28.09 -37.68
C LYS A 611 29.89 -26.96 -38.48
N THR A 612 29.45 -25.90 -37.79
CA THR A 612 29.36 -24.57 -38.39
C THR A 612 29.57 -23.48 -37.35
N VAL A 613 30.83 -23.04 -37.28
CA VAL A 613 31.32 -21.65 -37.21
C VAL A 613 30.47 -20.64 -36.43
N VAL A 614 31.04 -20.20 -35.31
CA VAL A 614 30.75 -18.93 -34.62
C VAL A 614 30.85 -17.79 -35.63
N GLY A 615 29.71 -17.19 -35.99
CA GLY A 615 29.65 -15.99 -36.81
C GLY A 615 29.53 -14.75 -35.93
N ASP A 616 30.61 -13.98 -35.83
CA ASP A 616 30.59 -12.63 -35.27
C ASP A 616 29.59 -11.74 -36.02
N LEU A 617 28.56 -11.25 -35.32
CA LEU A 617 27.75 -10.13 -35.81
C LEU A 617 28.43 -8.82 -35.41
N LYS A 618 28.99 -8.13 -36.41
CA LYS A 618 29.74 -6.88 -36.24
C LYS A 618 28.85 -5.74 -35.68
N PRO A 619 29.43 -4.81 -34.90
CA PRO A 619 28.71 -3.64 -34.39
C PRO A 619 28.49 -2.63 -35.53
N GLY A 620 27.23 -2.39 -35.92
CA GLY A 620 26.94 -1.39 -36.95
C GLY A 620 25.52 -1.34 -37.52
N ASN A 621 24.66 -2.34 -37.33
CA ASN A 621 23.33 -2.30 -37.93
C ASN A 621 22.31 -1.65 -36.98
N VAL A 622 21.94 -0.41 -37.32
CA VAL A 622 20.73 0.26 -36.82
C VAL A 622 19.53 -0.52 -37.36
N TYR A 623 18.67 -1.00 -36.46
CA TYR A 623 17.40 -1.63 -36.83
C TYR A 623 16.42 -0.58 -37.34
N HIS A 624 15.94 -0.75 -38.58
CA HIS A 624 14.77 -0.07 -39.10
C HIS A 624 13.61 -1.09 -39.11
N PRO A 625 12.49 -0.83 -38.42
CA PRO A 625 11.35 -1.74 -38.46
C PRO A 625 10.73 -1.74 -39.87
N ASN A 626 10.44 -2.93 -40.38
CA ASN A 626 9.73 -3.14 -41.64
C ASN A 626 8.22 -2.85 -41.44
N PRO A 627 7.58 -1.96 -42.21
CA PRO A 627 6.17 -1.60 -42.02
C PRO A 627 5.15 -2.71 -42.32
N ASP A 628 5.57 -3.81 -42.94
CA ASP A 628 4.66 -4.87 -43.41
C ASP A 628 4.39 -5.99 -42.39
N ASP A 629 4.92 -5.91 -41.16
CA ASP A 629 4.69 -6.92 -40.09
C ASP A 629 3.41 -6.69 -39.26
N HIS A 630 2.43 -5.98 -39.83
CA HIS A 630 1.15 -5.73 -39.18
C HIS A 630 0.00 -6.43 -39.90
N ARG A 631 -0.36 -7.64 -39.41
CA ARG A 631 -1.73 -8.08 -39.07
C ARG A 631 -1.81 -9.60 -38.86
N ALA A 632 -1.78 -10.02 -37.59
CA ALA A 632 -2.52 -11.17 -37.06
C ALA A 632 -2.53 -11.08 -35.52
N ASP A 633 -3.71 -10.96 -34.91
CA ASP A 633 -3.94 -11.04 -33.47
C ASP A 633 -3.45 -12.41 -32.92
N SER A 634 -2.41 -12.45 -32.06
CA SER A 634 -2.12 -13.55 -31.09
C SER A 634 -0.72 -13.44 -30.41
N GLY A 635 -0.49 -12.42 -29.59
CA GLY A 635 0.70 -12.36 -28.70
C GLY A 635 0.33 -12.64 -27.23
N GLY A 636 1.22 -13.26 -26.46
CA GLY A 636 1.09 -13.43 -25.01
C GLY A 636 1.07 -12.08 -24.28
N LEU A 637 0.85 -12.08 -22.96
CA LEU A 637 0.85 -10.83 -22.18
C LEU A 637 2.22 -10.12 -22.22
N ASP A 638 3.32 -10.88 -22.29
CA ASP A 638 4.68 -10.33 -22.40
C ASP A 638 4.95 -9.64 -23.74
N ASP A 639 4.49 -10.22 -24.85
CA ASP A 639 4.56 -9.61 -26.17
C ASP A 639 3.86 -8.25 -26.18
N ARG A 640 2.64 -8.23 -25.60
CA ARG A 640 1.82 -7.02 -25.52
C ARG A 640 2.42 -5.99 -24.56
N LEU A 641 3.08 -6.43 -23.49
CA LEU A 641 3.81 -5.55 -22.58
C LEU A 641 4.96 -4.87 -23.31
N VAL A 642 5.83 -5.63 -23.97
CA VAL A 642 6.99 -5.06 -24.68
C VAL A 642 6.54 -4.18 -25.83
N ASP A 643 5.55 -4.61 -26.60
CA ASP A 643 4.95 -3.79 -27.67
C ASP A 643 4.36 -2.49 -27.13
N HIS A 644 3.64 -2.54 -26.00
CA HIS A 644 3.11 -1.35 -25.34
C HIS A 644 4.22 -0.38 -24.92
N VAL A 645 5.27 -0.87 -24.27
CA VAL A 645 6.39 -0.02 -23.81
C VAL A 645 7.09 0.60 -25.02
N VAL A 646 7.42 -0.18 -26.04
CA VAL A 646 8.09 0.32 -27.25
C VAL A 646 7.23 1.36 -27.99
N LYS A 647 5.90 1.24 -27.96
CA LYS A 647 4.99 2.19 -28.61
C LYS A 647 4.73 3.46 -27.79
N THR A 648 4.79 3.38 -26.47
CA THR A 648 4.28 4.45 -25.59
C THR A 648 5.31 5.10 -24.70
N ALA A 649 6.47 4.47 -24.48
CA ALA A 649 7.56 5.04 -23.71
C ALA A 649 8.52 5.83 -24.62
N GLU A 650 9.17 6.83 -24.06
CA GLU A 650 10.29 7.53 -24.67
C GLU A 650 11.52 6.61 -24.75
N GLY A 651 11.89 6.23 -25.97
CA GLY A 651 13.09 5.41 -26.22
C GLY A 651 14.36 6.11 -25.72
N GLY A 652 15.20 5.38 -24.98
CA GLY A 652 16.37 5.93 -24.29
C GLY A 652 16.12 6.44 -22.86
N SER A 653 14.87 6.45 -22.42
CA SER A 653 14.47 6.74 -21.04
C SER A 653 14.15 5.45 -20.30
N VAL A 654 15.13 4.92 -19.56
CA VAL A 654 14.94 3.74 -18.69
C VAL A 654 13.79 3.97 -17.70
N LYS A 655 13.69 5.18 -17.14
CA LYS A 655 12.64 5.56 -16.18
C LYS A 655 11.25 5.47 -16.83
N ASP A 656 11.08 6.00 -18.03
CA ASP A 656 9.78 5.97 -18.71
C ASP A 656 9.42 4.55 -19.16
N CYS A 657 10.40 3.77 -19.63
CA CYS A 657 10.19 2.36 -19.96
C CYS A 657 9.68 1.55 -18.75
N ILE A 658 10.25 1.77 -17.56
CA ILE A 658 9.77 1.15 -16.31
C ILE A 658 8.34 1.59 -16.01
N ILE A 659 8.04 2.89 -16.08
CA ILE A 659 6.70 3.42 -15.79
C ILE A 659 5.64 2.78 -16.71
N LYS A 660 5.92 2.66 -18.01
CA LYS A 660 4.99 2.03 -18.95
C LYS A 660 4.87 0.52 -18.72
N ALA A 661 5.97 -0.17 -18.41
CA ALA A 661 5.95 -1.61 -18.14
C ALA A 661 5.13 -1.94 -16.89
N GLU A 662 5.35 -1.21 -15.79
CA GLU A 662 4.60 -1.36 -14.54
C GLU A 662 3.13 -0.96 -14.71
N GLY A 663 2.84 0.14 -15.41
CA GLY A 663 1.48 0.56 -15.72
C GLY A 663 0.71 -0.50 -16.51
N PHE A 664 1.37 -1.13 -17.50
CA PHE A 664 0.81 -2.26 -18.22
C PHE A 664 0.62 -3.47 -17.31
N SER A 665 1.63 -3.88 -16.53
CA SER A 665 1.49 -5.03 -15.63
C SER A 665 0.35 -4.86 -14.64
N ALA A 666 0.22 -3.67 -14.03
CA ALA A 666 -0.86 -3.34 -13.12
C ALA A 666 -2.24 -3.43 -13.77
N GLN A 667 -2.38 -3.01 -15.04
CA GLN A 667 -3.64 -3.11 -15.80
C GLN A 667 -4.12 -4.56 -15.97
N TYR A 668 -3.19 -5.53 -16.01
CA TYR A 668 -3.49 -6.95 -16.22
C TYR A 668 -3.35 -7.80 -14.96
N GLY A 669 -3.43 -7.20 -13.77
CA GLY A 669 -3.48 -7.91 -12.48
C GLY A 669 -2.11 -8.09 -11.79
N GLY A 670 -1.06 -7.44 -12.30
CA GLY A 670 0.29 -7.51 -11.74
C GLY A 670 1.03 -8.81 -12.07
N GLY A 671 2.31 -8.88 -11.71
CA GLY A 671 3.14 -10.10 -11.85
C GLY A 671 3.71 -10.37 -13.25
N LEU A 672 3.60 -9.41 -14.17
CA LEU A 672 4.35 -9.43 -15.46
C LEU A 672 5.72 -8.73 -15.33
N THR A 673 5.89 -7.94 -14.27
CA THR A 673 7.12 -7.25 -13.91
C THR A 673 7.48 -7.56 -12.45
N LEU A 674 8.74 -7.33 -12.10
CA LEU A 674 9.30 -7.50 -10.76
C LEU A 674 8.60 -6.61 -9.72
N GLY A 675 8.08 -5.45 -10.14
CA GLY A 675 7.42 -4.49 -9.26
C GLY A 675 8.38 -3.51 -8.58
N ASP A 676 7.80 -2.42 -8.06
CA ASP A 676 8.59 -1.27 -7.60
C ASP A 676 9.44 -1.54 -6.36
N GLU A 677 8.91 -2.19 -5.32
CA GLU A 677 9.69 -2.41 -4.08
C GLU A 677 10.93 -3.28 -4.31
N LYS A 678 10.75 -4.41 -5.01
CA LYS A 678 11.87 -5.27 -5.42
C LYS A 678 12.82 -4.53 -6.37
N GLY A 679 12.26 -3.78 -7.32
CA GLY A 679 13.02 -2.98 -8.27
C GLY A 679 13.92 -1.91 -7.62
N GLU A 680 13.44 -1.23 -6.57
CA GLU A 680 14.25 -0.27 -5.82
C GLU A 680 15.41 -0.94 -5.08
N ILE A 681 15.20 -2.15 -4.54
CA ILE A 681 16.27 -2.93 -3.89
C ILE A 681 17.37 -3.29 -4.91
N LEU A 682 16.99 -3.72 -6.11
CA LEU A 682 17.94 -3.99 -7.20
C LEU A 682 18.69 -2.72 -7.59
N SER A 683 17.97 -1.61 -7.82
CA SER A 683 18.58 -0.31 -8.14
C SER A 683 19.55 0.16 -7.05
N PHE A 684 19.19 0.02 -5.78
CA PHE A 684 20.02 0.40 -4.64
C PHE A 684 21.26 -0.49 -4.52
N THR A 685 21.11 -1.80 -4.73
CA THR A 685 22.26 -2.73 -4.71
C THR A 685 23.25 -2.38 -5.81
N VAL A 686 22.75 -2.07 -7.01
CA VAL A 686 23.62 -1.54 -8.08
C VAL A 686 24.27 -0.24 -7.64
N ALA A 687 23.52 0.73 -7.10
CA ALA A 687 24.02 2.04 -6.64
C ALA A 687 25.16 1.94 -5.61
N THR A 688 25.10 0.95 -4.71
CA THR A 688 26.01 0.83 -3.56
C THR A 688 27.15 -0.17 -3.75
N THR A 689 27.03 -1.12 -4.68
CA THR A 689 28.10 -2.10 -4.94
C THR A 689 29.35 -1.40 -5.51
N LYS A 690 30.49 -1.66 -4.88
CA LYS A 690 31.78 -1.09 -5.28
C LYS A 690 32.34 -1.85 -6.49
N ILE A 691 32.91 -1.10 -7.43
CA ILE A 691 33.71 -1.71 -8.51
C ILE A 691 35.05 -2.15 -7.91
N PRO A 692 35.48 -3.42 -8.12
CA PRO A 692 36.77 -3.90 -7.61
C PRO A 692 37.95 -3.05 -8.08
N THR A 693 38.97 -2.92 -7.23
CA THR A 693 40.21 -2.19 -7.55
C THR A 693 40.86 -2.79 -8.81
N GLY A 694 41.21 -1.92 -9.77
CA GLY A 694 41.79 -2.34 -11.05
C GLY A 694 40.78 -2.60 -12.17
N ARG A 695 39.47 -2.47 -11.90
CA ARG A 695 38.39 -2.51 -12.91
C ARG A 695 37.71 -1.14 -13.00
N ASP A 696 37.31 -0.72 -14.19
CA ASP A 696 36.64 0.59 -14.42
C ASP A 696 35.12 0.46 -14.65
N GLN A 697 34.59 -0.76 -14.61
CA GLN A 697 33.21 -1.10 -14.95
C GLN A 697 32.64 -2.14 -13.98
N LEU A 698 31.41 -1.94 -13.51
CA LEU A 698 30.68 -2.92 -12.70
C LEU A 698 30.13 -4.04 -13.60
N GLN A 699 30.25 -5.30 -13.20
CA GLN A 699 29.80 -6.46 -13.97
C GLN A 699 28.60 -7.14 -13.28
N ILE A 700 27.45 -7.14 -13.93
CA ILE A 700 26.17 -7.66 -13.42
C ILE A 700 25.75 -8.85 -14.27
N LEU A 701 25.45 -9.98 -13.62
CA LEU A 701 24.86 -11.17 -14.23
C LEU A 701 23.43 -11.34 -13.73
N GLU A 702 22.50 -11.52 -14.65
CA GLU A 702 21.11 -11.86 -14.37
C GLU A 702 20.80 -13.23 -14.96
N LEU A 703 20.32 -14.15 -14.11
CA LEU A 703 19.93 -15.51 -14.47
C LEU A 703 18.41 -15.66 -14.35
N GLY A 704 17.73 -15.75 -15.48
CA GLY A 704 16.26 -15.70 -15.59
C GLY A 704 15.79 -14.27 -15.85
N SER A 705 16.16 -13.69 -17.00
CA SER A 705 15.85 -12.28 -17.30
C SER A 705 14.42 -12.03 -17.77
N HIS A 706 13.67 -13.08 -18.10
CA HIS A 706 12.31 -12.97 -18.64
C HIS A 706 12.25 -11.97 -19.81
N SER A 707 11.28 -11.05 -19.81
CA SER A 707 11.12 -9.98 -20.80
C SER A 707 11.98 -8.73 -20.50
N GLY A 708 12.96 -8.81 -19.60
CA GLY A 708 14.00 -7.80 -19.34
C GLY A 708 13.65 -6.74 -18.29
N ASP A 709 12.61 -6.96 -17.50
CA ASP A 709 12.13 -6.01 -16.49
C ASP A 709 13.10 -5.88 -15.30
N GLY A 710 13.71 -6.97 -14.83
CA GLY A 710 14.81 -6.94 -13.86
C GLY A 710 16.02 -6.15 -14.38
N THR A 711 16.35 -6.33 -15.66
CA THR A 711 17.42 -5.58 -16.33
C THR A 711 17.17 -4.06 -16.30
N LEU A 712 15.93 -3.61 -16.51
CA LEU A 712 15.58 -2.18 -16.41
C LEU A 712 15.84 -1.64 -15.01
N ARG A 713 15.60 -2.45 -13.96
CA ARG A 713 15.86 -2.07 -12.57
C ARG A 713 17.35 -1.95 -12.27
N PHE A 714 18.21 -2.80 -12.85
CA PHE A 714 19.66 -2.58 -12.76
C PHE A 714 20.06 -1.28 -13.42
N LEU A 715 19.57 -1.04 -14.64
CA LEU A 715 19.87 0.15 -15.45
C LEU A 715 19.50 1.45 -14.74
N LYS A 716 18.38 1.45 -14.00
CA LYS A 716 17.98 2.59 -13.16
C LYS A 716 19.01 2.92 -12.08
N GLY A 717 19.65 1.91 -11.48
CA GLY A 717 20.67 2.08 -10.45
C GLY A 717 22.06 2.47 -10.96
N VAL A 718 22.32 2.42 -12.28
CA VAL A 718 23.67 2.63 -12.86
C VAL A 718 24.21 4.03 -12.63
N GLY A 719 23.37 5.06 -12.82
CA GLY A 719 23.80 6.46 -12.82
C GLY A 719 24.83 6.75 -13.91
N LYS A 720 25.96 7.39 -13.55
CA LYS A 720 27.05 7.77 -14.47
C LYS A 720 28.14 6.68 -14.63
N ARG A 721 27.97 5.51 -14.01
CA ARG A 721 29.01 4.47 -13.96
C ARG A 721 29.05 3.67 -15.25
N LYS A 722 30.22 3.10 -15.55
CA LYS A 722 30.32 2.10 -16.61
C LYS A 722 29.81 0.77 -16.07
N VAL A 723 28.94 0.10 -16.83
CA VAL A 723 28.39 -1.21 -16.45
C VAL A 723 28.38 -2.19 -17.61
N LYS A 724 28.68 -3.46 -17.30
CA LYS A 724 28.46 -4.59 -18.18
C LYS A 724 27.35 -5.44 -17.58
N ILE A 725 26.24 -5.56 -18.28
CA ILE A 725 25.09 -6.34 -17.85
C ILE A 725 24.92 -7.49 -18.83
N VAL A 726 24.92 -8.72 -18.31
CA VAL A 726 24.59 -9.91 -19.07
C VAL A 726 23.30 -10.51 -18.52
N SER A 727 22.26 -10.52 -19.34
CA SER A 727 20.96 -11.10 -19.03
C SER A 727 20.83 -12.45 -19.71
N VAL A 728 20.56 -13.49 -18.93
CA VAL A 728 20.52 -14.88 -19.36
C VAL A 728 19.11 -15.43 -19.19
N GLU A 729 18.57 -16.10 -20.21
CA GLU A 729 17.21 -16.62 -20.21
C GLU A 729 17.15 -17.99 -20.91
N GLU A 730 16.34 -18.91 -20.38
CA GLU A 730 16.13 -20.25 -20.94
C GLU A 730 15.15 -20.22 -22.12
N ASN A 731 14.12 -19.38 -22.03
CA ASN A 731 13.11 -19.21 -23.06
C ASN A 731 13.59 -18.24 -24.16
N SER A 732 13.88 -18.78 -25.35
CA SER A 732 14.36 -17.98 -26.49
C SER A 732 13.40 -16.87 -26.94
N HIS A 733 12.10 -16.99 -26.66
CA HIS A 733 11.10 -15.95 -26.97
C HIS A 733 11.19 -14.78 -25.99
N TRP A 734 11.16 -15.08 -24.68
CA TRP A 734 11.34 -14.05 -23.65
C TRP A 734 12.70 -13.35 -23.78
N LEU A 735 13.76 -14.09 -24.09
CA LEU A 735 15.08 -13.51 -24.37
C LEU A 735 15.03 -12.48 -25.52
N GLN A 736 14.24 -12.74 -26.57
CA GLN A 736 14.07 -11.80 -27.68
C GLN A 736 13.29 -10.55 -27.26
N LEU A 737 12.21 -10.73 -26.50
CA LEU A 737 11.43 -9.64 -25.92
C LEU A 737 12.28 -8.77 -24.98
N GLY A 738 13.05 -9.37 -24.09
CA GLY A 738 13.98 -8.66 -23.20
C GLY A 738 15.09 -7.95 -23.96
N LYS A 739 15.64 -8.56 -25.01
CA LYS A 739 16.59 -7.86 -25.88
C LYS A 739 15.97 -6.64 -26.54
N GLN A 740 14.72 -6.73 -27.02
CA GLN A 740 14.00 -5.62 -27.62
C GLN A 740 13.75 -4.49 -26.61
N LEU A 741 13.15 -4.81 -25.46
CA LEU A 741 12.83 -3.85 -24.41
C LEU A 741 14.07 -3.13 -23.88
N VAL A 742 15.11 -3.88 -23.50
CA VAL A 742 16.32 -3.29 -22.92
C VAL A 742 17.08 -2.46 -23.95
N SER A 743 17.17 -2.92 -25.20
CA SER A 743 17.83 -2.15 -26.27
C SER A 743 17.09 -0.84 -26.56
N TYR A 744 15.76 -0.85 -26.51
CA TYR A 744 14.95 0.36 -26.64
C TYR A 744 15.19 1.34 -25.49
N ALA A 745 15.26 0.84 -24.25
CA ALA A 745 15.47 1.65 -23.06
C ALA A 745 16.86 2.31 -22.97
N ILE A 746 17.90 1.66 -23.51
CA ILE A 746 19.30 2.17 -23.44
C ILE A 746 19.79 2.89 -24.70
N ARG A 747 18.94 2.99 -25.72
CA ARG A 747 19.23 3.69 -26.97
C ARG A 747 19.47 5.18 -26.69
N ASP A 748 20.51 5.75 -27.25
CA ASP A 748 20.70 7.20 -27.28
C ASP A 748 19.75 7.81 -28.33
N PRO A 749 18.86 8.74 -27.96
CA PRO A 749 17.92 9.34 -28.91
C PRO A 749 18.60 10.09 -30.05
N SER A 750 19.78 10.67 -29.81
CA SER A 750 20.52 11.50 -30.77
C SER A 750 21.31 10.67 -31.78
N THR A 751 21.86 9.52 -31.37
CA THR A 751 22.71 8.68 -32.23
C THR A 751 22.08 7.36 -32.64
N GLY A 752 20.98 6.96 -31.99
CA GLY A 752 20.34 5.66 -32.17
C GLY A 752 21.15 4.47 -31.65
N LYS A 753 22.32 4.70 -31.04
CA LYS A 753 23.23 3.67 -30.51
C LYS A 753 23.14 3.58 -28.99
N THR A 754 23.55 2.47 -28.40
CA THR A 754 23.63 2.34 -26.94
C THR A 754 24.61 3.36 -26.34
N LYS A 755 24.26 3.94 -25.18
CA LYS A 755 25.17 4.82 -24.43
C LYS A 755 26.50 4.13 -24.17
N HIS A 756 27.61 4.83 -24.41
CA HIS A 756 28.97 4.27 -24.31
C HIS A 756 29.36 3.71 -22.93
N THR A 757 28.66 4.12 -21.87
CA THR A 757 28.86 3.63 -20.50
C THR A 757 28.19 2.28 -20.23
N ILE A 758 27.29 1.81 -21.10
CA ILE A 758 26.49 0.59 -20.89
C ILE A 758 26.90 -0.46 -21.94
N ARG A 759 27.40 -1.60 -21.48
CA ARG A 759 27.58 -2.80 -22.31
C ARG A 759 26.53 -3.83 -21.93
N TYR A 760 25.51 -4.00 -22.77
CA TYR A 760 24.45 -4.98 -22.56
C TYR A 760 24.64 -6.18 -23.48
N LYS A 761 24.44 -7.39 -22.95
CA LYS A 761 24.42 -8.64 -23.72
C LYS A 761 23.28 -9.53 -23.22
N ALA A 762 22.49 -10.06 -24.15
CA ALA A 762 21.48 -11.08 -23.87
C ALA A 762 22.02 -12.44 -24.33
N MET A 763 21.88 -13.48 -23.51
CA MET A 763 22.38 -14.83 -23.79
C MET A 763 21.33 -15.90 -23.48
N LEU A 764 21.28 -16.96 -24.30
CA LEU A 764 20.47 -18.13 -23.97
C LEU A 764 21.19 -18.92 -22.87
N MET A 765 20.44 -19.39 -21.87
CA MET A 765 20.97 -20.22 -20.78
C MET A 765 21.46 -21.57 -21.32
N PRO A 766 22.75 -21.92 -21.17
CA PRO A 766 23.25 -23.28 -21.42
C PRO A 766 22.74 -24.27 -20.37
N GLU A 767 22.75 -25.57 -20.68
CA GLU A 767 22.36 -26.60 -19.70
C GLU A 767 23.33 -26.62 -18.50
N ASP A 768 24.64 -26.47 -18.74
CA ASP A 768 25.69 -26.46 -17.72
C ASP A 768 26.15 -25.03 -17.38
N MET A 769 26.21 -24.75 -16.08
CA MET A 769 26.68 -23.47 -15.54
C MET A 769 28.17 -23.21 -15.85
N ALA A 770 28.98 -24.26 -16.03
CA ALA A 770 30.39 -24.12 -16.44
C ALA A 770 30.52 -23.55 -17.85
N ASP A 771 29.68 -24.01 -18.79
CA ASP A 771 29.66 -23.52 -20.17
C ASP A 771 29.21 -22.05 -20.22
N LEU A 772 28.28 -21.66 -19.33
CA LEU A 772 27.87 -20.26 -19.18
C LEU A 772 29.04 -19.41 -18.70
N VAL A 773 29.74 -19.83 -17.64
CA VAL A 773 30.89 -19.10 -17.10
C VAL A 773 32.00 -18.97 -18.16
N GLU A 774 32.32 -20.03 -18.89
CA GLU A 774 33.30 -19.99 -19.99
C GLU A 774 32.87 -18.97 -21.07
N SER A 775 31.59 -18.98 -21.45
CA SER A 775 31.02 -18.04 -22.43
C SER A 775 31.03 -16.58 -21.94
N LEU A 776 30.80 -16.36 -20.64
CA LEU A 776 30.85 -15.04 -20.01
C LEU A 776 32.30 -14.50 -19.98
N GLN A 777 33.25 -15.33 -19.56
CA GLN A 777 34.67 -15.03 -19.54
C GLN A 777 35.21 -14.76 -20.96
N GLY A 778 34.86 -15.60 -21.93
CA GLY A 778 35.19 -15.39 -23.35
C GLY A 778 34.60 -14.10 -23.92
N SER A 779 33.54 -13.56 -23.33
CA SER A 779 32.98 -12.26 -23.69
C SER A 779 33.61 -11.08 -22.94
N GLY A 780 34.61 -11.32 -22.08
CA GLY A 780 35.30 -10.33 -21.25
C GLY A 780 34.56 -9.97 -19.96
N MET A 781 33.83 -10.90 -19.35
CA MET A 781 33.28 -10.77 -18.00
C MET A 781 33.98 -11.82 -17.14
N ASP A 782 35.06 -11.45 -16.47
CA ASP A 782 35.91 -12.42 -15.78
C ASP A 782 35.27 -12.91 -14.46
N ARG A 783 34.47 -12.05 -13.83
CA ARG A 783 33.84 -12.28 -12.53
C ARG A 783 32.65 -11.35 -12.30
N ALA A 784 31.54 -11.86 -11.77
CA ALA A 784 30.39 -11.06 -11.39
C ALA A 784 30.59 -10.27 -10.08
N ASP A 785 30.26 -8.98 -10.13
CA ASP A 785 30.16 -8.12 -8.96
C ASP A 785 28.76 -8.23 -8.33
N ILE A 786 27.74 -8.38 -9.18
CA ILE A 786 26.35 -8.65 -8.78
C ILE A 786 25.84 -9.85 -9.57
N VAL A 787 25.20 -10.79 -8.89
CA VAL A 787 24.46 -11.90 -9.48
C VAL A 787 23.00 -11.81 -9.02
N PHE A 788 22.07 -11.68 -9.95
CA PHE A 788 20.63 -11.80 -9.68
C PHE A 788 20.13 -13.13 -10.20
N MET A 789 19.41 -13.86 -9.36
CA MET A 789 18.90 -15.20 -9.66
C MET A 789 17.38 -15.20 -9.53
N ASP A 790 16.72 -15.34 -10.68
CA ASP A 790 15.25 -15.44 -10.81
C ASP A 790 14.82 -16.57 -11.78
N HIS A 791 15.76 -17.46 -12.10
CA HIS A 791 15.48 -18.73 -12.79
C HIS A 791 14.90 -19.76 -11.81
N GLN A 792 14.94 -21.05 -12.17
CA GLN A 792 14.34 -22.13 -11.38
C GLN A 792 14.90 -22.19 -9.94
N PRO A 793 14.07 -21.96 -8.89
CA PRO A 793 14.54 -21.86 -7.50
C PRO A 793 15.32 -23.06 -6.97
N GLY A 794 14.95 -24.27 -7.42
CA GLY A 794 15.62 -25.51 -7.01
C GLY A 794 17.05 -25.66 -7.53
N ARG A 795 17.53 -24.75 -8.40
CA ARG A 795 18.91 -24.75 -8.91
C ARG A 795 19.81 -23.72 -8.23
N PHE A 796 19.26 -22.78 -7.45
CA PHE A 796 20.01 -21.63 -6.94
C PHE A 796 21.27 -22.00 -6.17
N LYS A 797 21.19 -22.99 -5.27
CA LYS A 797 22.36 -23.46 -4.54
C LYS A 797 23.43 -24.04 -5.46
N GLN A 798 23.04 -24.95 -6.34
CA GLN A 798 23.97 -25.64 -7.25
C GLN A 798 24.69 -24.65 -8.15
N ASP A 799 23.93 -23.72 -8.74
CA ASP A 799 24.45 -22.75 -9.70
C ASP A 799 25.34 -21.71 -9.01
N LEU A 800 24.96 -21.21 -7.82
CA LEU A 800 25.82 -20.32 -7.03
C LEU A 800 27.13 -21.02 -6.63
N MET A 801 27.06 -22.25 -6.12
CA MET A 801 28.24 -22.99 -5.72
C MET A 801 29.15 -23.30 -6.90
N LYS A 802 28.59 -23.55 -8.09
CA LYS A 802 29.40 -23.74 -9.31
C LYS A 802 30.11 -22.44 -9.72
N MET A 803 29.45 -21.30 -9.63
CA MET A 803 30.09 -20.00 -9.87
C MET A 803 31.21 -19.70 -8.85
N VAL A 804 31.03 -20.08 -7.59
CA VAL A 804 32.08 -19.98 -6.55
C VAL A 804 33.25 -20.92 -6.83
N GLU A 805 32.98 -22.17 -7.20
CA GLU A 805 34.00 -23.16 -7.59
C GLU A 805 34.83 -22.70 -8.79
N LEU A 806 34.21 -22.01 -9.76
CA LEU A 806 34.91 -21.49 -10.94
C LEU A 806 35.57 -20.12 -10.70
N GLY A 807 35.47 -19.57 -9.48
CA GLY A 807 35.99 -18.24 -9.13
C GLY A 807 35.23 -17.08 -9.79
N PHE A 808 34.06 -17.35 -10.36
CA PHE A 808 33.21 -16.36 -11.03
C PHE A 808 32.37 -15.53 -10.03
N ALA A 809 32.09 -16.09 -8.85
CA ALA A 809 31.54 -15.39 -7.69
C ALA A 809 32.46 -15.64 -6.48
N GLY A 810 32.59 -14.67 -5.58
CA GLY A 810 33.49 -14.78 -4.44
C GLY A 810 33.44 -13.55 -3.53
N PRO A 811 34.43 -13.33 -2.64
CA PRO A 811 34.46 -12.20 -1.72
C PRO A 811 34.25 -10.83 -2.39
N GLY A 812 33.21 -10.10 -1.99
CA GLY A 812 32.77 -8.83 -2.59
C GLY A 812 31.67 -8.95 -3.65
N THR A 813 31.28 -10.16 -4.07
CA THR A 813 30.11 -10.37 -4.94
C THR A 813 28.83 -10.25 -4.11
N ALA A 814 27.86 -9.49 -4.59
CA ALA A 814 26.50 -9.46 -4.07
C ALA A 814 25.62 -10.44 -4.86
N VAL A 815 24.93 -11.34 -4.16
CA VAL A 815 24.00 -12.31 -4.75
C VAL A 815 22.59 -11.96 -4.28
N ILE A 816 21.69 -11.73 -5.22
CA ILE A 816 20.30 -11.35 -4.97
C ILE A 816 19.40 -12.45 -5.54
N VAL A 817 18.48 -12.96 -4.73
CA VAL A 817 17.51 -13.99 -5.13
C VAL A 817 16.10 -13.45 -4.97
N ASP A 818 15.28 -13.62 -6.01
CA ASP A 818 13.86 -13.30 -5.96
C ASP A 818 13.01 -14.42 -5.34
N ASN A 819 11.78 -14.08 -4.93
CA ASN A 819 10.77 -15.02 -4.43
C ASN A 819 11.17 -15.75 -3.14
N ALA A 820 12.05 -15.15 -2.33
CA ALA A 820 12.53 -15.71 -1.07
C ALA A 820 11.48 -15.72 0.05
N GLY A 821 10.30 -15.14 -0.17
CA GLY A 821 9.13 -15.30 0.70
C GLY A 821 8.19 -16.37 0.16
N THR A 822 7.63 -16.13 -1.03
CA THR A 822 6.58 -16.96 -1.64
C THR A 822 7.06 -18.35 -2.07
N LYS A 823 8.32 -18.48 -2.50
CA LYS A 823 8.93 -19.74 -2.95
C LYS A 823 10.02 -20.25 -2.01
N ALA A 824 10.06 -19.77 -0.75
CA ALA A 824 11.09 -20.13 0.23
C ALA A 824 11.28 -21.65 0.37
N ALA A 825 10.18 -22.42 0.35
CA ALA A 825 10.23 -23.88 0.44
C ALA A 825 10.97 -24.55 -0.74
N MET A 826 10.90 -23.96 -1.94
CA MET A 826 11.53 -24.50 -3.16
C MET A 826 13.03 -24.21 -3.24
N MET A 827 13.52 -23.22 -2.48
CA MET A 827 14.94 -22.81 -2.43
C MET A 827 15.53 -23.02 -1.03
N LYS A 828 14.94 -23.93 -0.25
CA LYS A 828 15.33 -24.16 1.15
C LYS A 828 16.83 -24.44 1.29
N ASP A 829 17.39 -25.24 0.38
CA ASP A 829 18.79 -25.61 0.38
C ASP A 829 19.74 -24.42 0.12
N TYR A 830 19.31 -23.46 -0.71
CA TYR A 830 19.97 -22.17 -0.90
C TYR A 830 19.88 -21.32 0.37
N LEU A 831 18.68 -21.14 0.93
CA LEU A 831 18.48 -20.32 2.13
C LEU A 831 19.26 -20.90 3.33
N ASP A 832 19.22 -22.21 3.52
CA ASP A 832 20.02 -22.91 4.54
C ASP A 832 21.52 -22.63 4.35
N LEU A 833 22.02 -22.62 3.10
CA LEU A 833 23.43 -22.34 2.79
C LEU A 833 23.81 -20.91 3.17
N VAL A 834 23.06 -19.92 2.69
CA VAL A 834 23.45 -18.50 2.82
C VAL A 834 23.11 -17.92 4.19
N GLN A 835 22.16 -18.51 4.92
CA GLN A 835 21.77 -18.08 6.27
C GLN A 835 22.44 -18.87 7.40
N ALA A 836 23.13 -19.98 7.11
CA ALA A 836 23.85 -20.76 8.13
C ALA A 836 24.95 -19.94 8.83
N GLY A 837 25.48 -18.90 8.19
CA GLY A 837 26.53 -18.03 8.72
C GLY A 837 27.91 -18.69 8.92
N GLY A 838 28.01 -20.01 8.75
CA GLY A 838 29.27 -20.75 8.79
C GLY A 838 30.13 -20.54 7.55
N ALA A 839 31.44 -20.68 7.69
CA ALA A 839 32.33 -20.62 6.54
C ALA A 839 32.26 -21.90 5.71
N ILE A 840 32.53 -21.76 4.42
CA ILE A 840 32.62 -22.84 3.45
C ILE A 840 33.93 -22.73 2.67
N SER A 841 34.45 -23.87 2.21
CA SER A 841 35.67 -23.91 1.41
C SER A 841 35.39 -23.41 -0.01
N SER A 842 36.24 -22.51 -0.51
CA SER A 842 36.29 -22.12 -1.93
C SER A 842 37.72 -22.20 -2.47
N PRO A 843 37.94 -22.27 -3.79
CA PRO A 843 39.29 -22.26 -4.37
C PRO A 843 40.09 -20.99 -4.05
N SER A 844 39.41 -19.88 -3.73
CA SER A 844 40.03 -18.61 -3.33
C SER A 844 40.29 -18.47 -1.83
N GLY A 845 39.99 -19.51 -1.04
CA GLY A 845 40.04 -19.51 0.42
C GLY A 845 38.66 -19.69 1.06
N PRO A 846 38.58 -19.80 2.39
CA PRO A 846 37.29 -19.89 3.07
C PRO A 846 36.45 -18.64 2.86
N ILE A 847 35.15 -18.82 2.63
CA ILE A 847 34.18 -17.73 2.44
C ILE A 847 32.98 -17.94 3.36
N LYS A 848 32.24 -16.87 3.63
CA LYS A 848 30.94 -16.93 4.30
C LYS A 848 29.93 -16.02 3.60
N PHE A 849 28.66 -16.23 3.90
CA PHE A 849 27.57 -15.39 3.39
C PHE A 849 27.02 -14.52 4.51
N ASN A 850 26.92 -13.23 4.23
CA ASN A 850 26.21 -12.27 5.08
C ASN A 850 24.88 -11.94 4.40
N THR A 851 23.80 -12.56 4.87
CA THR A 851 22.51 -12.53 4.18
C THR A 851 21.44 -11.78 4.95
N VAL A 852 20.74 -10.89 4.24
CA VAL A 852 19.53 -10.21 4.71
C VAL A 852 18.36 -10.65 3.84
N VAL A 853 17.28 -11.10 4.47
CA VAL A 853 16.01 -11.36 3.78
C VAL A 853 15.10 -10.15 3.95
N GLN A 854 14.94 -9.39 2.88
CA GLN A 854 14.16 -8.16 2.88
C GLN A 854 12.75 -8.45 2.40
N LYS A 855 11.78 -8.34 3.32
CA LYS A 855 10.35 -8.49 3.01
C LYS A 855 9.87 -7.33 2.15
N VAL A 856 9.04 -7.66 1.17
CA VAL A 856 8.32 -6.71 0.31
C VAL A 856 6.83 -6.96 0.45
N SER A 857 6.03 -5.91 0.26
CA SER A 857 4.57 -5.93 0.40
C SER A 857 3.83 -5.65 -0.91
N SER A 858 4.54 -5.10 -1.90
CA SER A 858 4.01 -4.71 -3.21
C SER A 858 4.86 -5.32 -4.34
N PRO A 859 4.25 -5.89 -5.40
CA PRO A 859 2.80 -5.95 -5.68
C PRO A 859 2.05 -6.99 -4.83
N TYR A 860 2.76 -7.91 -4.18
CA TYR A 860 2.22 -8.88 -3.23
C TYR A 860 3.27 -9.18 -2.14
N PRO A 861 2.85 -9.70 -0.96
CA PRO A 861 3.78 -10.10 0.08
C PRO A 861 4.80 -11.13 -0.42
N ASP A 862 6.08 -10.79 -0.34
CA ASP A 862 7.19 -11.64 -0.74
C ASP A 862 8.49 -11.21 -0.03
N ALA A 863 9.65 -11.72 -0.44
CA ALA A 863 10.94 -11.22 0.00
C ALA A 863 12.04 -11.41 -1.05
N LEU A 864 13.09 -10.57 -0.98
CA LEU A 864 14.37 -10.78 -1.65
C LEU A 864 15.40 -11.28 -0.63
N ALA A 865 16.19 -12.31 -0.98
CA ALA A 865 17.37 -12.68 -0.21
C ALA A 865 18.60 -12.02 -0.83
N ILE A 866 19.29 -11.17 -0.05
CA ILE A 866 20.47 -10.42 -0.47
C ILE A 866 21.65 -10.93 0.33
N SER A 867 22.62 -11.55 -0.33
CA SER A 867 23.78 -12.19 0.28
C SER A 867 25.07 -11.55 -0.21
N TRP A 868 25.88 -10.99 0.69
CA TRP A 868 27.25 -10.59 0.38
C TRP A 868 28.20 -11.73 0.70
N ILE A 869 29.01 -12.11 -0.29
CA ILE A 869 30.07 -13.10 -0.07
C ILE A 869 31.26 -12.38 0.57
N GLU A 870 31.71 -12.88 1.72
CA GLU A 870 32.82 -12.32 2.49
C GLU A 870 33.94 -13.35 2.65
N ASN A 871 35.16 -12.87 2.93
CA ASN A 871 36.24 -13.76 3.35
C ASN A 871 35.91 -14.33 4.74
N ALA A 872 36.29 -15.58 4.97
CA ALA A 872 36.29 -16.20 6.28
C ALA A 872 37.70 -16.67 6.66
N SER A 873 37.97 -16.74 7.95
CA SER A 873 39.19 -17.33 8.50
C SER A 873 39.15 -18.86 8.45
N SER A 874 40.32 -19.49 8.52
CA SER A 874 40.42 -20.96 8.66
C SER A 874 39.86 -21.48 9.99
N GLU A 875 39.64 -20.61 10.98
CA GLU A 875 39.03 -20.95 12.27
C GLU A 875 37.49 -20.92 12.20
N GLU A 876 36.93 -20.10 11.30
CA GLU A 876 35.49 -20.05 11.00
C GLU A 876 35.01 -21.20 10.10
N LEU A 877 35.93 -21.88 9.39
CA LEU A 877 35.69 -23.06 8.52
C LEU A 877 35.84 -24.36 9.29
#